data_AF-A0A420EAK4-F1
#
_entry.id   AF-A0A420EAK4-F1
#
_cell.length_a   1.000
_cell.length_b   1.000
_cell.length_c   1.000
_cell.angle_alpha   90.00
_cell.angle_beta   90.00
_cell.angle_gamma   90.00
#
_symmetry.space_group_name_H-M   'P 1'
#
loop_
_entity.id
_entity.type
_entity.pdbx_description
1 polymer ?
#
loop_
_entity_poly.entity_id
_entity_poly.type
_entity_poly.pdbx_seq_one_letter_code
_entity_poly.pdbx_strand_id
1 'polypeptide(L)'
;MAGRRQHYLPLLLQRGFLDKESGEAERSWLHRKGGPPRLVGIRDVGVGEYFYSRPVPGEVTLDDMITDLEGDLSKVIDGYRAIAFGKCVDAWDAARTVHHLITRTAHIRSLLDQASTRFFEEIEALLDAPDKLAAIMGLGSTELSPLVIDKIRESAGMLLPFGVPEALSERLFTFYLREKAPGHLAEASVPMRKELQSIQPEIAGMVRETHDKILSLDPAEHRWIERLAAFEWHVAEAEQLILPDCVGLASDGAGPLVPLLLCDGESAASVALPVASNRMLVGVAPGAVMIDLVDFNARAAACCDNFFIAAAPVVDLDLVRSIGTEGAPAIDAAISAALIGAGAIDTSLPRAIAELGATDTEFAYTFRLEGVGDQALAEQLNDVVHQVIAVLARHLPLGSLDGFTVAADYVGALASVDRGTDLPPVETTALAYGAGVANTVPVVRDGTAKTHVVIAAGVAMSWLNDDPAIRAWALNILVKMLAYIGHDAGYGEQLATEAFEPDLITSMLHPAVRAAPRGWYSAREGAFVAPDIGKSYADLVLEGLAFGRAAMADARIVFEATQDIEPLVVTALECASAILAHAADWLGHRAGLAEGADFAGADLPSLLTAWDLADWIELYGRDLAAIYETADGRIDASRAMSISPHVERLLWTIGLLAWPEEDSVRWLPFDPGPAPVIKGMGAGNEESVDIGGAG
;
A
#
# COMPACT_ATOMS: atom_id res chain seq x y z
N MET A 1 -31.44 -48.02 4.87
CA MET A 1 -30.07 -48.27 4.39
C MET A 1 -29.55 -47.14 3.49
N ALA A 2 -30.43 -46.27 2.96
CA ALA A 2 -30.04 -45.00 2.37
C ALA A 2 -29.18 -44.17 3.35
N GLY A 3 -28.15 -43.48 2.83
CA GLY A 3 -27.26 -42.57 3.58
C GLY A 3 -25.96 -43.16 4.12
N ARG A 4 -25.80 -44.49 4.23
CA ARG A 4 -24.52 -45.12 4.65
C ARG A 4 -23.76 -45.62 3.42
N ARG A 5 -22.60 -45.01 3.14
CA ARG A 5 -21.72 -45.22 1.95
C ARG A 5 -22.26 -44.62 0.65
N GLN A 6 -22.14 -43.30 0.54
CA GLN A 6 -22.59 -42.54 -0.63
C GLN A 6 -21.47 -42.31 -1.64
N HIS A 7 -21.79 -42.42 -2.92
CA HIS A 7 -20.83 -42.33 -4.03
C HIS A 7 -20.74 -40.92 -4.59
N TYR A 8 -19.70 -40.18 -4.20
CA TYR A 8 -19.39 -38.89 -4.80
C TYR A 8 -18.84 -39.02 -6.23
N LEU A 9 -18.25 -40.17 -6.57
CA LEU A 9 -18.04 -40.57 -7.96
C LEU A 9 -19.14 -41.58 -8.37
N PRO A 10 -20.16 -41.17 -9.15
CA PRO A 10 -21.34 -42.00 -9.43
C PRO A 10 -21.04 -43.36 -10.04
N LEU A 11 -21.67 -44.42 -9.51
CA LEU A 11 -21.58 -45.77 -10.08
C LEU A 11 -22.07 -45.82 -11.54
N LEU A 12 -23.09 -45.03 -11.88
CA LEU A 12 -23.60 -44.91 -13.25
C LEU A 12 -22.51 -44.48 -14.25
N LEU A 13 -21.55 -43.62 -13.85
CA LEU A 13 -20.41 -43.24 -14.67
C LEU A 13 -19.34 -44.32 -14.66
N GLN A 14 -19.00 -44.84 -13.47
CA GLN A 14 -17.94 -45.85 -13.30
C GLN A 14 -18.17 -47.10 -14.17
N ARG A 15 -19.44 -47.48 -14.41
CA ARG A 15 -19.81 -48.59 -15.31
C ARG A 15 -19.31 -48.46 -16.75
N GLY A 16 -19.04 -47.24 -17.22
CA GLY A 16 -18.44 -47.00 -18.53
C GLY A 16 -16.95 -47.38 -18.63
N PHE A 17 -16.32 -47.69 -17.50
CA PHE A 17 -14.88 -47.93 -17.34
C PHE A 17 -14.58 -49.29 -16.70
N LEU A 18 -15.49 -50.25 -16.86
CA LEU A 18 -15.29 -51.61 -16.36
C LEU A 18 -14.20 -52.33 -17.15
N ASP A 19 -13.43 -53.13 -16.45
CA ASP A 19 -12.49 -54.08 -17.02
C ASP A 19 -13.24 -55.17 -17.80
N LYS A 20 -12.86 -55.41 -19.05
CA LYS A 20 -13.56 -56.37 -19.92
C LYS A 20 -13.31 -57.83 -19.51
N GLU A 21 -12.27 -58.09 -18.72
CA GLU A 21 -11.84 -59.44 -18.31
C GLU A 21 -12.41 -59.85 -16.94
N SER A 22 -13.06 -58.94 -16.22
CA SER A 22 -13.55 -59.17 -14.85
C SER A 22 -14.84 -60.01 -14.75
N GLY A 23 -15.43 -60.42 -15.87
CA GLY A 23 -16.61 -61.29 -15.92
C GLY A 23 -17.85 -60.64 -15.27
N GLU A 24 -18.50 -61.34 -14.34
CA GLU A 24 -19.69 -60.83 -13.61
C GLU A 24 -19.35 -59.81 -12.50
N ALA A 25 -18.07 -59.67 -12.13
CA ALA A 25 -17.67 -58.72 -11.09
C ALA A 25 -17.46 -57.32 -11.70
N GLU A 26 -18.29 -56.34 -11.31
CA GLU A 26 -18.13 -54.93 -11.71
C GLU A 26 -16.83 -54.34 -11.10
N ARG A 27 -15.72 -54.40 -11.86
CA ARG A 27 -14.39 -53.92 -11.44
C ARG A 27 -13.78 -52.96 -12.45
N SER A 28 -12.96 -52.03 -11.97
CA SER A 28 -12.22 -51.05 -12.77
C SER A 28 -10.80 -50.87 -12.23
N TRP A 29 -9.89 -50.36 -13.06
CA TRP A 29 -8.52 -50.09 -12.66
C TRP A 29 -8.42 -48.72 -12.00
N LEU A 30 -8.05 -48.71 -10.71
CA LEU A 30 -7.84 -47.51 -9.91
C LEU A 30 -6.36 -47.10 -9.96
N HIS A 31 -6.12 -45.84 -10.30
CA HIS A 31 -4.80 -45.22 -10.32
C HIS A 31 -4.73 -44.12 -9.26
N ARG A 32 -3.71 -44.17 -8.40
CA ARG A 32 -3.44 -43.16 -7.37
C ARG A 32 -2.03 -42.61 -7.55
N LYS A 33 -1.84 -41.36 -7.18
CA LYS A 33 -0.53 -40.69 -7.21
C LYS A 33 0.53 -41.56 -6.52
N GLY A 34 1.61 -41.86 -7.22
CA GLY A 34 2.76 -42.62 -6.70
C GLY A 34 2.50 -44.12 -6.39
N GLY A 35 1.33 -44.67 -6.73
CA GLY A 35 0.97 -46.07 -6.47
C GLY A 35 0.85 -46.90 -7.75
N PRO A 36 1.04 -48.23 -7.69
CA PRO A 36 0.76 -49.11 -8.82
C PRO A 36 -0.75 -49.21 -9.08
N PRO A 37 -1.18 -49.44 -10.34
CA PRO A 37 -2.60 -49.64 -10.67
C PRO A 37 -3.18 -50.84 -9.93
N ARG A 38 -4.44 -50.71 -9.47
CA ARG A 38 -5.14 -51.77 -8.73
C ARG A 38 -6.51 -52.04 -9.32
N LEU A 39 -6.80 -53.31 -9.60
CA LEU A 39 -8.14 -53.73 -9.98
C LEU A 39 -9.03 -53.79 -8.74
N VAL A 40 -10.08 -52.97 -8.69
CA VAL A 40 -10.96 -52.81 -7.53
C VAL A 40 -12.43 -52.85 -7.93
N GLY A 41 -13.32 -53.20 -6.98
CA GLY A 41 -14.76 -53.11 -7.21
C GLY A 41 -15.23 -51.65 -7.24
N ILE A 42 -16.08 -51.29 -8.21
CA ILE A 42 -16.58 -49.91 -8.36
C ILE A 42 -17.34 -49.41 -7.10
N ARG A 43 -17.88 -50.31 -6.28
CA ARG A 43 -18.56 -50.00 -5.01
C ARG A 43 -17.63 -49.44 -3.92
N ASP A 44 -16.33 -49.64 -4.07
CA ASP A 44 -15.30 -49.19 -3.13
C ASP A 44 -14.51 -47.97 -3.65
N VAL A 45 -14.86 -47.47 -4.84
CA VAL A 45 -14.24 -46.28 -5.44
C VAL A 45 -15.16 -45.08 -5.27
N GLY A 46 -14.59 -43.96 -4.81
CA GLY A 46 -15.30 -42.69 -4.75
C GLY A 46 -16.46 -42.68 -3.75
N VAL A 47 -16.29 -43.29 -2.57
CA VAL A 47 -17.35 -43.52 -1.56
C VAL A 47 -16.98 -42.90 -0.21
N GLY A 48 -17.97 -42.32 0.49
CA GLY A 48 -17.82 -41.78 1.84
C GLY A 48 -18.92 -42.24 2.82
N GLU A 49 -18.60 -42.39 4.10
CA GLU A 49 -19.59 -42.64 5.14
C GLU A 49 -20.29 -41.32 5.51
N TYR A 50 -21.58 -41.18 5.18
CA TYR A 50 -22.39 -39.97 5.42
C TYR A 50 -21.81 -38.72 4.73
N PHE A 51 -21.57 -38.84 3.42
CA PHE A 51 -20.90 -37.80 2.66
C PHE A 51 -21.75 -36.53 2.51
N TYR A 52 -23.03 -36.64 2.16
CA TYR A 52 -23.93 -35.48 1.99
C TYR A 52 -24.81 -35.22 3.21
N SER A 53 -25.34 -36.26 3.86
CA SER A 53 -26.21 -36.08 5.02
C SER A 53 -26.12 -37.23 6.03
N ARG A 54 -26.66 -37.00 7.23
CA ARG A 54 -26.93 -38.06 8.22
C ARG A 54 -28.42 -38.39 8.19
N PRO A 55 -28.80 -39.67 8.40
CA PRO A 55 -30.21 -40.06 8.43
C PRO A 55 -30.95 -39.35 9.58
N VAL A 56 -32.03 -38.66 9.27
CA VAL A 56 -32.98 -38.11 10.25
C VAL A 56 -34.31 -38.85 10.10
N PRO A 57 -34.82 -39.52 11.15
CA PRO A 57 -36.05 -40.31 11.03
C PRO A 57 -37.26 -39.45 10.64
N GLY A 58 -37.87 -39.75 9.49
CA GLY A 58 -39.10 -39.11 9.02
C GLY A 58 -38.90 -37.92 8.07
N GLU A 59 -37.66 -37.53 7.78
CA GLU A 59 -37.34 -36.44 6.86
C GLU A 59 -36.64 -36.99 5.61
N VAL A 60 -36.92 -36.38 4.46
CA VAL A 60 -36.19 -36.65 3.22
C VAL A 60 -34.81 -36.02 3.35
N THR A 61 -33.76 -36.83 3.23
CA THR A 61 -32.39 -36.36 3.33
C THR A 61 -31.82 -36.00 1.96
N LEU A 62 -30.73 -35.21 1.93
CA LEU A 62 -30.02 -34.89 0.69
C LEU A 62 -29.54 -36.16 -0.03
N ASP A 63 -29.15 -37.18 0.74
CA ASP A 63 -28.82 -38.50 0.22
C ASP A 63 -29.97 -39.18 -0.53
N ASP A 64 -31.21 -39.02 -0.04
CA ASP A 64 -32.40 -39.57 -0.70
C ASP A 64 -32.69 -38.82 -2.01
N MET A 65 -32.60 -37.48 -2.00
CA MET A 65 -32.77 -36.64 -3.20
C MET A 65 -31.76 -36.98 -4.29
N ILE A 66 -30.48 -37.16 -3.93
CA ILE A 66 -29.42 -37.54 -4.87
C ILE A 66 -29.67 -38.94 -5.43
N THR A 67 -30.11 -39.88 -4.59
CA THR A 67 -30.41 -41.26 -5.02
C THR A 67 -31.56 -41.29 -6.04
N ASP A 68 -32.61 -40.51 -5.83
CA ASP A 68 -33.74 -40.42 -6.77
C ASP A 68 -33.31 -39.80 -8.10
N LEU A 69 -32.52 -38.72 -8.06
CA LEU A 69 -31.96 -38.07 -9.24
C LEU A 69 -31.07 -39.01 -10.07
N GLU A 70 -30.29 -39.88 -9.43
CA GLU A 70 -29.43 -40.86 -10.10
C GLU A 70 -30.22 -41.87 -10.94
N GLY A 71 -31.43 -42.23 -10.52
CA GLY A 71 -32.30 -43.12 -11.27
C GLY A 71 -32.65 -42.57 -12.66
N ASP A 72 -32.85 -41.26 -12.75
CA ASP A 72 -33.14 -40.57 -14.00
C ASP A 72 -31.88 -40.35 -14.85
N LEU A 73 -30.78 -39.89 -14.23
CA LEU A 73 -29.51 -39.67 -14.92
C LEU A 73 -28.92 -40.96 -15.51
N SER A 74 -29.13 -42.12 -14.87
CA SER A 74 -28.64 -43.40 -15.40
C SER A 74 -29.23 -43.70 -16.78
N LYS A 75 -30.52 -43.41 -17.00
CA LYS A 75 -31.18 -43.65 -18.30
C LYS A 75 -30.60 -42.75 -19.39
N VAL A 76 -30.35 -41.49 -19.05
CA VAL A 76 -29.79 -40.48 -19.94
C VAL A 76 -28.38 -40.88 -20.38
N ILE A 77 -27.52 -41.29 -19.44
CA ILE A 77 -26.14 -41.72 -19.74
C ILE A 77 -26.12 -43.01 -20.55
N ASP A 78 -26.98 -43.97 -20.26
CA ASP A 78 -27.08 -45.19 -21.08
C ASP A 78 -27.54 -44.85 -22.51
N GLY A 79 -28.38 -43.83 -22.67
CA GLY A 79 -28.70 -43.23 -23.97
C GLY A 79 -27.48 -42.68 -24.69
N TYR A 80 -26.64 -41.90 -24.01
CA TYR A 80 -25.38 -41.37 -24.58
C TYR A 80 -24.42 -42.49 -25.00
N ARG A 81 -24.39 -43.60 -24.27
CA ARG A 81 -23.56 -44.78 -24.60
C ARG A 81 -24.08 -45.57 -25.81
N ALA A 82 -25.38 -45.49 -26.10
CA ALA A 82 -26.00 -46.19 -27.23
C ALA A 82 -26.03 -45.38 -28.53
N ILE A 83 -25.87 -44.05 -28.44
CA ILE A 83 -25.91 -43.14 -29.59
C ILE A 83 -24.69 -43.33 -30.52
N ALA A 84 -24.90 -43.13 -31.82
CA ALA A 84 -23.82 -43.13 -32.81
C ALA A 84 -22.94 -41.87 -32.67
N PHE A 85 -21.63 -42.01 -32.93
CA PHE A 85 -20.69 -40.89 -32.83
C PHE A 85 -21.09 -39.70 -33.72
N GLY A 86 -20.82 -38.49 -33.23
CA GLY A 86 -21.12 -37.23 -33.91
C GLY A 86 -22.61 -36.86 -33.95
N LYS A 87 -23.51 -37.65 -33.34
CA LYS A 87 -24.92 -37.29 -33.23
C LYS A 87 -25.16 -36.34 -32.07
N CYS A 88 -26.00 -35.33 -32.33
CA CYS A 88 -26.43 -34.40 -31.30
C CYS A 88 -27.31 -35.08 -30.25
N VAL A 89 -27.22 -34.58 -29.02
CA VAL A 89 -28.10 -34.98 -27.90
C VAL A 89 -28.91 -33.77 -27.43
N ASP A 90 -29.93 -34.02 -26.59
CA ASP A 90 -30.71 -32.94 -26.01
C ASP A 90 -29.83 -32.05 -25.11
N ALA A 91 -29.84 -30.75 -25.36
CA ALA A 91 -28.94 -29.81 -24.72
C ALA A 91 -29.30 -29.59 -23.24
N TRP A 92 -30.58 -29.68 -22.88
CA TRP A 92 -31.02 -29.53 -21.50
C TRP A 92 -30.64 -30.75 -20.67
N ASP A 93 -30.90 -31.95 -21.18
CA ASP A 93 -30.49 -33.20 -20.53
C ASP A 93 -28.97 -33.28 -20.38
N ALA A 94 -28.19 -32.83 -21.37
CA ALA A 94 -26.74 -32.79 -21.30
C ALA A 94 -26.23 -31.77 -20.26
N ALA A 95 -26.75 -30.54 -20.28
CA ALA A 95 -26.42 -29.49 -19.33
C ALA A 95 -26.72 -29.91 -17.88
N ARG A 96 -27.91 -30.45 -17.64
CA ARG A 96 -28.32 -30.98 -16.33
C ARG A 96 -27.41 -32.13 -15.88
N THR A 97 -27.10 -33.06 -16.79
CA THR A 97 -26.21 -34.20 -16.49
C THR A 97 -24.83 -33.72 -16.08
N VAL A 98 -24.21 -32.84 -16.87
CA VAL A 98 -22.87 -32.29 -16.61
C VAL A 98 -22.83 -31.53 -15.29
N HIS A 99 -23.79 -30.61 -15.09
CA HIS A 99 -23.87 -29.81 -13.88
C HIS A 99 -23.89 -30.69 -12.64
N HIS A 100 -24.85 -31.63 -12.55
CA HIS A 100 -25.00 -32.48 -11.37
C HIS A 100 -23.81 -33.40 -11.12
N LEU A 101 -23.21 -33.94 -12.17
CA LEU A 101 -22.12 -34.89 -12.04
C LEU A 101 -20.82 -34.21 -11.60
N ILE A 102 -20.59 -32.97 -12.03
CA ILE A 102 -19.42 -32.20 -11.62
C ILE A 102 -19.61 -31.63 -10.21
N THR A 103 -20.78 -31.03 -9.91
CA THR A 103 -21.03 -30.34 -8.63
C THR A 103 -21.01 -31.26 -7.42
N ARG A 104 -21.22 -32.56 -7.56
CA ARG A 104 -21.35 -33.50 -6.43
C ARG A 104 -20.06 -34.20 -6.02
N THR A 105 -18.93 -33.90 -6.66
CA THR A 105 -17.66 -34.59 -6.45
C THR A 105 -16.99 -34.19 -5.13
N ALA A 106 -16.21 -35.10 -4.53
CA ALA A 106 -15.34 -34.76 -3.41
C ALA A 106 -14.23 -33.77 -3.79
N HIS A 107 -13.87 -33.74 -5.07
CA HIS A 107 -12.91 -32.81 -5.66
C HIS A 107 -13.27 -31.35 -5.35
N ILE A 108 -14.55 -30.96 -5.44
CA ILE A 108 -14.97 -29.58 -5.14
C ILE A 108 -14.74 -29.20 -3.67
N ARG A 109 -15.06 -30.11 -2.74
CA ARG A 109 -14.78 -29.87 -1.32
C ARG A 109 -13.29 -29.72 -1.06
N SER A 110 -12.47 -30.58 -1.68
CA SER A 110 -11.02 -30.51 -1.57
C SER A 110 -10.47 -29.19 -2.11
N LEU A 111 -10.95 -28.74 -3.28
CA LEU A 111 -10.54 -27.45 -3.87
C LEU A 111 -10.92 -26.26 -2.99
N LEU A 112 -12.13 -26.23 -2.45
CA LEU A 112 -12.56 -25.12 -1.57
C LEU A 112 -11.81 -25.11 -0.23
N ASP A 113 -11.52 -26.29 0.34
CA ASP A 113 -10.73 -26.43 1.56
C ASP A 113 -9.28 -25.97 1.34
N GLN A 114 -8.66 -26.38 0.23
CA GLN A 114 -7.34 -25.92 -0.19
C GLN A 114 -7.32 -24.40 -0.41
N ALA A 115 -8.32 -23.85 -1.13
CA ALA A 115 -8.42 -22.42 -1.38
C ALA A 115 -8.57 -21.60 -0.10
N SER A 116 -9.44 -22.04 0.83
CA SER A 116 -9.60 -21.36 2.12
C SER A 116 -8.32 -21.41 2.95
N THR A 117 -7.69 -22.59 3.07
CA THR A 117 -6.42 -22.75 3.80
C THR A 117 -5.34 -21.83 3.24
N ARG A 118 -5.15 -21.83 1.91
CA ARG A 118 -4.19 -20.95 1.23
C ARG A 118 -4.46 -19.47 1.45
N PHE A 119 -5.73 -19.06 1.40
CA PHE A 119 -6.10 -17.67 1.65
C PHE A 119 -5.72 -17.23 3.06
N PHE A 120 -5.95 -18.08 4.07
CA PHE A 120 -5.52 -17.80 5.45
C PHE A 120 -4.00 -17.75 5.59
N GLU A 121 -3.28 -18.69 4.97
CA GLU A 121 -1.80 -18.70 4.99
C GLU A 121 -1.23 -17.40 4.40
N GLU A 122 -1.80 -16.86 3.33
CA GLU A 122 -1.35 -15.60 2.73
C GLU A 122 -1.67 -14.37 3.60
N ILE A 123 -2.83 -14.32 4.25
CA ILE A 123 -3.14 -13.24 5.21
C ILE A 123 -2.21 -13.32 6.42
N GLU A 124 -1.94 -14.52 6.94
CA GLU A 124 -0.96 -14.70 8.02
C GLU A 124 0.43 -14.24 7.59
N ALA A 125 0.87 -14.62 6.38
CA ALA A 125 2.15 -14.18 5.83
C ALA A 125 2.23 -12.66 5.67
N LEU A 126 1.12 -11.99 5.35
CA LEU A 126 1.05 -10.53 5.31
C LEU A 126 1.18 -9.91 6.70
N LEU A 127 0.49 -10.47 7.71
CA LEU A 127 0.59 -10.01 9.11
C LEU A 127 1.98 -10.24 9.71
N ASP A 128 2.73 -11.19 9.15
CA ASP A 128 4.13 -11.49 9.49
C ASP A 128 5.15 -10.63 8.75
N ALA A 129 4.68 -9.78 7.82
CA ALA A 129 5.51 -8.88 7.04
C ALA A 129 5.13 -7.40 7.31
N PRO A 130 5.62 -6.80 8.42
CA PRO A 130 5.31 -5.43 8.80
C PRO A 130 5.51 -4.42 7.67
N ASP A 131 6.61 -4.52 6.92
CA ASP A 131 6.91 -3.58 5.83
C ASP A 131 5.87 -3.66 4.70
N LYS A 132 5.41 -4.87 4.35
CA LYS A 132 4.36 -5.07 3.34
C LYS A 132 3.02 -4.55 3.82
N LEU A 133 2.67 -4.85 5.07
CA LEU A 133 1.44 -4.37 5.68
C LEU A 133 1.43 -2.83 5.77
N ALA A 134 2.57 -2.23 6.14
CA ALA A 134 2.75 -0.79 6.17
C ALA A 134 2.57 -0.17 4.78
N ALA A 135 3.11 -0.79 3.73
CA ALA A 135 2.91 -0.36 2.35
C ALA A 135 1.44 -0.41 1.93
N ILE A 136 0.72 -1.51 2.22
CA ILE A 136 -0.72 -1.65 1.91
C ILE A 136 -1.57 -0.61 2.65
N MET A 137 -1.20 -0.26 3.87
CA MET A 137 -1.87 0.78 4.66
C MET A 137 -1.54 2.20 4.19
N GLY A 138 -0.55 2.39 3.30
CA GLY A 138 -0.06 3.70 2.87
C GLY A 138 0.89 4.37 3.87
N LEU A 139 1.40 3.67 4.89
CA LEU A 139 2.28 4.23 5.93
C LEU A 139 3.68 4.61 5.45
N GLY A 140 4.06 4.15 4.25
CA GLY A 140 5.28 4.56 3.55
C GLY A 140 5.09 5.75 2.61
N SER A 141 3.86 6.27 2.48
CA SER A 141 3.53 7.40 1.62
C SER A 141 3.03 8.58 2.46
N THR A 142 2.87 9.75 1.82
CA THR A 142 2.30 10.93 2.46
C THR A 142 0.79 10.78 2.73
N GLU A 143 0.13 9.82 2.09
CA GLU A 143 -1.29 9.50 2.23
C GLU A 143 -1.54 8.05 2.68
N LEU A 144 -2.59 7.83 3.46
CA LEU A 144 -3.04 6.48 3.83
C LEU A 144 -3.87 5.88 2.69
N SER A 145 -3.96 4.55 2.65
CA SER A 145 -4.81 3.90 1.65
C SER A 145 -6.30 4.22 1.87
N PRO A 146 -7.12 4.27 0.81
CA PRO A 146 -8.55 4.61 0.91
C PRO A 146 -9.31 3.75 1.93
N LEU A 147 -8.98 2.46 2.01
CA LEU A 147 -9.57 1.53 2.97
C LEU A 147 -9.31 1.95 4.42
N VAL A 148 -8.09 2.41 4.73
CA VAL A 148 -7.71 2.88 6.06
C VAL A 148 -8.43 4.20 6.37
N ILE A 149 -8.49 5.12 5.41
CA ILE A 149 -9.22 6.39 5.54
C ILE A 149 -10.70 6.16 5.82
N ASP A 150 -11.36 5.25 5.09
CA ASP A 150 -12.77 4.93 5.32
C ASP A 150 -13.00 4.34 6.71
N LYS A 151 -12.08 3.51 7.21
CA LYS A 151 -12.16 3.01 8.59
C LYS A 151 -11.92 4.09 9.64
N ILE A 152 -11.06 5.05 9.37
CA ILE A 152 -10.88 6.22 10.24
C ILE A 152 -12.18 7.04 10.30
N ARG A 153 -12.83 7.29 9.15
CA ARG A 153 -14.12 8.00 9.07
C ARG A 153 -15.23 7.28 9.83
N GLU A 154 -15.35 5.97 9.65
CA GLU A 154 -16.29 5.14 10.42
C GLU A 154 -16.04 5.25 11.94
N SER A 155 -14.79 5.45 12.34
CA SER A 155 -14.36 5.53 13.74
C SER A 155 -14.31 6.97 14.27
N ALA A 156 -14.54 7.99 13.45
CA ALA A 156 -14.40 9.40 13.81
C ALA A 156 -15.34 9.81 14.95
N GLY A 157 -16.52 9.18 15.03
CA GLY A 157 -17.50 9.42 16.09
C GLY A 157 -17.06 8.95 17.48
N MET A 158 -15.97 8.17 17.62
CA MET A 158 -15.53 7.63 18.91
C MET A 158 -15.18 8.70 19.94
N LEU A 159 -14.75 9.89 19.51
CA LEU A 159 -14.35 10.96 20.42
C LEU A 159 -15.44 12.02 20.67
N LEU A 160 -16.59 11.92 19.99
CA LEU A 160 -17.73 12.81 20.20
C LEU A 160 -18.18 12.90 21.67
N PRO A 161 -18.25 11.80 22.46
CA PRO A 161 -18.63 11.86 23.87
C PRO A 161 -17.66 12.70 24.74
N PHE A 162 -16.43 12.90 24.26
CA PHE A 162 -15.40 13.72 24.91
C PHE A 162 -15.36 15.16 24.39
N GLY A 163 -16.33 15.56 23.57
CA GLY A 163 -16.43 16.91 23.01
C GLY A 163 -15.51 17.18 21.81
N VAL A 164 -14.92 16.14 21.21
CA VAL A 164 -14.06 16.25 20.03
C VAL A 164 -14.91 16.00 18.78
N PRO A 165 -15.02 16.96 17.84
CA PRO A 165 -15.77 16.77 16.61
C PRO A 165 -15.19 15.67 15.71
N GLU A 166 -16.02 15.06 14.87
CA GLU A 166 -15.59 14.01 13.93
C GLU A 166 -14.47 14.51 13.00
N ALA A 167 -14.61 15.72 12.45
CA ALA A 167 -13.60 16.33 11.59
C ALA A 167 -12.22 16.50 12.26
N LEU A 168 -12.19 16.75 13.58
CA LEU A 168 -10.95 16.79 14.34
C LEU A 168 -10.43 15.36 14.62
N SER A 169 -11.33 14.44 14.95
CA SER A 169 -11.01 13.04 15.24
C SER A 169 -10.36 12.33 14.04
N GLU A 170 -10.88 12.54 12.83
CA GLU A 170 -10.30 11.99 11.59
C GLU A 170 -8.84 12.42 11.42
N ARG A 171 -8.53 13.70 11.66
CA ARG A 171 -7.18 14.25 11.52
C ARG A 171 -6.23 13.71 12.58
N LEU A 172 -6.69 13.65 13.83
CA LEU A 172 -5.94 13.05 14.94
C LEU A 172 -5.62 11.58 14.66
N PHE A 173 -6.60 10.77 14.26
CA PHE A 173 -6.39 9.35 13.97
C PHE A 173 -5.49 9.13 12.76
N THR A 174 -5.68 9.91 11.69
CA THR A 174 -4.84 9.84 10.48
C THR A 174 -3.38 10.09 10.83
N PHE A 175 -3.08 11.18 11.54
CA PHE A 175 -1.71 11.51 11.90
C PHE A 175 -1.14 10.52 12.91
N TYR A 176 -1.90 10.17 13.95
CA TYR A 176 -1.47 9.21 14.97
C TYR A 176 -1.12 7.85 14.37
N LEU A 177 -1.90 7.37 13.40
CA LEU A 177 -1.61 6.12 12.70
C LEU A 177 -0.31 6.23 11.90
N ARG A 178 -0.12 7.30 11.12
CA ARG A 178 1.13 7.52 10.36
C ARG A 178 2.36 7.62 11.27
N GLU A 179 2.20 8.29 12.42
CA GLU A 179 3.27 8.53 13.39
C GLU A 179 3.63 7.25 14.16
N LYS A 180 2.66 6.56 14.75
CA LYS A 180 2.93 5.46 15.69
C LYS A 180 2.90 4.08 15.05
N ALA A 181 2.13 3.84 13.99
CA ALA A 181 1.95 2.48 13.46
C ALA A 181 3.27 1.82 13.01
N PRO A 182 4.22 2.49 12.33
CA PRO A 182 5.46 1.83 11.89
C PRO A 182 6.26 1.17 13.02
N GLY A 183 6.29 1.79 14.22
CA GLY A 183 6.98 1.24 15.39
C GLY A 183 6.20 0.15 16.14
N HIS A 184 4.89 0.02 15.89
CA HIS A 184 4.01 -0.85 16.66
C HIS A 184 3.32 -1.93 15.81
N LEU A 185 3.50 -1.92 14.48
CA LEU A 185 2.74 -2.77 13.56
C LEU A 185 2.95 -4.27 13.83
N ALA A 186 4.18 -4.66 14.18
CA ALA A 186 4.51 -6.03 14.53
C ALA A 186 3.82 -6.49 15.83
N GLU A 187 3.63 -5.59 16.80
CA GLU A 187 2.93 -5.89 18.05
C GLU A 187 1.40 -5.87 17.84
N ALA A 188 0.90 -4.92 17.06
CA ALA A 188 -0.51 -4.75 16.73
C ALA A 188 -1.06 -5.91 15.87
N SER A 189 -0.22 -6.57 15.07
CA SER A 189 -0.65 -7.71 14.25
C SER A 189 -0.87 -9.00 15.05
N VAL A 190 -0.29 -9.14 16.25
CA VAL A 190 -0.43 -10.32 17.11
C VAL A 190 -1.88 -10.64 17.48
N PRO A 191 -2.69 -9.70 18.02
CA PRO A 191 -4.10 -9.97 18.32
C PRO A 191 -4.92 -10.25 17.06
N MET A 192 -4.63 -9.57 15.93
CA MET A 192 -5.32 -9.81 14.65
C MET A 192 -5.07 -11.23 14.15
N ARG A 193 -3.82 -11.71 14.25
CA ARG A 193 -3.47 -13.10 13.90
C ARG A 193 -4.24 -14.09 14.76
N LYS A 194 -4.30 -13.85 16.07
CA LYS A 194 -5.01 -14.74 17.01
C LYS A 194 -6.51 -14.83 16.68
N GLU A 195 -7.12 -13.72 16.29
CA GLU A 195 -8.52 -13.69 15.87
C GLU A 195 -8.71 -14.38 14.51
N LEU A 196 -7.82 -14.16 13.56
CA LEU A 196 -7.84 -14.85 12.26
C LEU A 196 -7.76 -16.38 12.44
N GLN A 197 -6.90 -16.84 13.34
CA GLN A 197 -6.74 -18.26 13.68
C GLN A 197 -7.96 -18.83 14.41
N SER A 198 -8.72 -18.02 15.14
CA SER A 198 -9.91 -18.48 15.87
C SER A 198 -11.09 -18.76 14.92
N ILE A 199 -11.22 -17.97 13.84
CA ILE A 199 -12.32 -18.08 12.86
C ILE A 199 -12.04 -19.07 11.72
N GLN A 200 -10.78 -19.41 11.46
CA GLN A 200 -10.39 -20.32 10.38
C GLN A 200 -11.15 -21.67 10.41
N PRO A 201 -11.30 -22.36 11.57
CA PRO A 201 -12.02 -23.62 11.63
C PRO A 201 -13.52 -23.48 11.33
N GLU A 202 -14.13 -22.35 11.67
CA GLU A 202 -15.56 -22.10 11.44
C GLU A 202 -15.85 -21.91 9.94
N ILE A 203 -14.97 -21.19 9.24
CA ILE A 203 -15.07 -20.98 7.78
C ILE A 203 -14.86 -22.30 7.02
N ALA A 204 -13.89 -23.13 7.44
CA ALA A 204 -13.72 -24.47 6.89
C ALA A 204 -14.99 -25.34 7.08
N GLY A 205 -15.66 -25.22 8.23
CA GLY A 205 -16.96 -25.84 8.48
C GLY A 205 -18.06 -25.34 7.54
N MET A 206 -18.10 -24.03 7.29
CA MET A 206 -19.10 -23.37 6.42
C MET A 206 -18.98 -23.76 4.95
N VAL A 207 -17.77 -24.07 4.46
CA VAL A 207 -17.54 -24.59 3.09
C VAL A 207 -18.35 -25.86 2.84
N ARG A 208 -18.36 -26.78 3.82
CA ARG A 208 -19.12 -28.02 3.73
C ARG A 208 -20.62 -27.78 3.67
N GLU A 209 -21.14 -26.93 4.56
CA GLU A 209 -22.56 -26.59 4.62
C GLU A 209 -23.05 -25.87 3.36
N THR A 210 -22.22 -24.98 2.81
CA THR A 210 -22.53 -24.24 1.58
C THR A 210 -22.58 -25.18 0.38
N HIS A 211 -21.63 -26.11 0.28
CA HIS A 211 -21.66 -27.13 -0.76
C HIS A 211 -22.92 -28.01 -0.67
N ASP A 212 -23.31 -28.43 0.54
CA ASP A 212 -24.53 -29.22 0.75
C ASP A 212 -25.80 -28.42 0.36
N LYS A 213 -25.83 -27.11 0.63
CA LYS A 213 -26.91 -26.22 0.16
C LYS A 213 -26.97 -26.13 -1.36
N ILE A 214 -25.83 -25.97 -2.04
CA ILE A 214 -25.78 -25.92 -3.52
C ILE A 214 -26.36 -27.21 -4.13
N LEU A 215 -26.10 -28.37 -3.51
CA LEU A 215 -26.65 -29.65 -3.97
C LEU A 215 -28.14 -29.84 -3.67
N SER A 216 -28.70 -29.05 -2.75
CA SER A 216 -30.12 -29.11 -2.36
C SER A 216 -31.04 -28.18 -3.17
N LEU A 217 -30.46 -27.26 -3.94
CA LEU A 217 -31.20 -26.34 -4.81
C LEU A 217 -31.81 -27.06 -6.01
N ASP A 218 -32.91 -26.51 -6.55
CA ASP A 218 -33.51 -27.04 -7.77
C ASP A 218 -32.56 -26.82 -8.97
N PRO A 219 -32.30 -27.84 -9.81
CA PRO A 219 -31.56 -27.71 -11.07
C PRO A 219 -31.91 -26.43 -11.86
N ALA A 220 -33.20 -26.09 -11.95
CA ALA A 220 -33.70 -24.94 -12.70
C ALA A 220 -33.30 -23.57 -12.09
N GLU A 221 -32.84 -23.54 -10.84
CA GLU A 221 -32.37 -22.32 -10.15
C GLU A 221 -30.86 -22.07 -10.36
N HIS A 222 -30.14 -22.98 -11.01
CA HIS A 222 -28.71 -22.86 -11.26
C HIS A 222 -28.41 -22.20 -12.61
N ARG A 223 -27.80 -21.00 -12.56
CA ARG A 223 -27.34 -20.24 -13.75
C ARG A 223 -26.41 -21.01 -14.69
N TRP A 224 -25.70 -22.04 -14.21
CA TRP A 224 -24.85 -22.89 -15.05
C TRP A 224 -25.64 -23.76 -16.02
N ILE A 225 -26.84 -24.23 -15.63
CA ILE A 225 -27.64 -25.07 -16.52
C ILE A 225 -28.13 -24.25 -17.70
N GLU A 226 -28.56 -23.00 -17.49
CA GLU A 226 -28.94 -22.08 -18.57
C GLU A 226 -27.80 -21.87 -19.57
N ARG A 227 -26.59 -21.60 -19.08
CA ARG A 227 -25.40 -21.40 -19.92
C ARG A 227 -25.04 -22.66 -20.71
N LEU A 228 -24.98 -23.82 -20.04
CA LEU A 228 -24.63 -25.09 -20.66
C LEU A 228 -25.71 -25.60 -21.63
N ALA A 229 -26.98 -25.27 -21.38
CA ALA A 229 -28.09 -25.62 -22.27
C ALA A 229 -28.04 -24.84 -23.60
N ALA A 230 -27.30 -23.73 -23.65
CA ALA A 230 -27.07 -22.99 -24.90
C ALA A 230 -26.00 -23.63 -25.80
N PHE A 231 -25.34 -24.71 -25.37
CA PHE A 231 -24.27 -25.37 -26.13
C PHE A 231 -24.85 -26.37 -27.13
N GLU A 232 -24.08 -26.65 -28.18
CA GLU A 232 -24.31 -27.79 -29.06
C GLU A 232 -23.64 -29.03 -28.47
N TRP A 233 -24.44 -30.04 -28.13
CA TRP A 233 -23.99 -31.26 -27.47
C TRP A 233 -23.96 -32.46 -28.41
N HIS A 234 -22.90 -33.25 -28.37
CA HIS A 234 -22.74 -34.48 -29.15
C HIS A 234 -21.88 -35.52 -28.45
N VAL A 235 -21.97 -36.77 -28.90
CA VAL A 235 -21.09 -37.86 -28.42
C VAL A 235 -19.92 -38.05 -29.38
N ALA A 236 -18.71 -37.77 -28.92
CA ALA A 236 -17.47 -37.96 -29.67
C ALA A 236 -16.84 -39.34 -29.38
N GLU A 237 -16.14 -39.87 -30.39
CA GLU A 237 -15.31 -41.05 -30.27
C GLU A 237 -13.94 -40.66 -29.68
N ALA A 238 -13.46 -41.46 -28.74
CA ALA A 238 -12.12 -41.36 -28.20
C ALA A 238 -11.67 -42.76 -27.80
N GLU A 239 -10.38 -43.00 -27.63
CA GLU A 239 -9.86 -44.30 -27.19
C GLU A 239 -9.21 -44.18 -25.82
N GLN A 240 -9.40 -45.20 -24.98
CA GLN A 240 -8.71 -45.35 -23.69
C GLN A 240 -8.89 -44.14 -22.75
N LEU A 241 -10.09 -43.55 -22.73
CA LEU A 241 -10.42 -42.47 -21.80
C LEU A 241 -10.29 -42.93 -20.35
N ILE A 242 -9.79 -42.03 -19.51
CA ILE A 242 -9.87 -42.15 -18.05
C ILE A 242 -11.13 -41.43 -17.54
N LEU A 243 -11.64 -41.88 -16.39
CA LEU A 243 -12.63 -41.13 -15.62
C LEU A 243 -11.91 -40.44 -14.45
N PRO A 244 -11.71 -39.11 -14.51
CA PRO A 244 -11.13 -38.36 -13.40
C PRO A 244 -12.10 -38.26 -12.22
N ASP A 245 -11.59 -38.04 -11.00
CA ASP A 245 -12.43 -37.81 -9.82
C ASP A 245 -13.13 -36.43 -9.79
N CYS A 246 -12.69 -35.49 -10.64
CA CYS A 246 -13.41 -34.25 -10.98
C CYS A 246 -14.51 -34.47 -12.03
N VAL A 247 -14.64 -35.69 -12.55
CA VAL A 247 -15.67 -36.19 -13.48
C VAL A 247 -15.61 -35.61 -14.89
N GLY A 248 -15.50 -34.30 -15.08
CA GLY A 248 -15.44 -33.65 -16.39
C GLY A 248 -14.62 -32.36 -16.37
N LEU A 249 -14.27 -31.87 -17.54
CA LEU A 249 -13.46 -30.66 -17.73
C LEU A 249 -14.16 -29.66 -18.65
N ALA A 250 -13.81 -28.40 -18.53
CA ALA A 250 -14.29 -27.26 -19.30
C ALA A 250 -13.14 -26.34 -19.72
N SER A 251 -13.35 -25.51 -20.73
CA SER A 251 -12.43 -24.45 -21.15
C SER A 251 -13.23 -23.19 -21.51
N ASP A 252 -12.62 -22.03 -21.30
CA ASP A 252 -13.11 -20.69 -21.70
C ASP A 252 -12.89 -20.37 -23.19
N GLY A 253 -12.28 -21.31 -23.93
CA GLY A 253 -12.03 -21.22 -25.37
C GLY A 253 -10.55 -21.35 -25.69
N ALA A 254 -9.73 -20.37 -25.30
CA ALA A 254 -8.29 -20.37 -25.56
C ALA A 254 -7.47 -20.98 -24.41
N GLY A 255 -8.07 -21.11 -23.22
CA GLY A 255 -7.44 -21.67 -22.03
C GLY A 255 -7.43 -23.21 -21.99
N PRO A 256 -6.63 -23.79 -21.09
CA PRO A 256 -6.55 -25.24 -20.90
C PRO A 256 -7.87 -25.82 -20.38
N LEU A 257 -8.06 -27.12 -20.56
CA LEU A 257 -9.16 -27.86 -19.93
C LEU A 257 -8.93 -27.95 -18.42
N VAL A 258 -9.88 -27.43 -17.64
CA VAL A 258 -9.89 -27.40 -16.17
C VAL A 258 -11.24 -27.90 -15.63
N PRO A 259 -11.36 -28.30 -14.36
CA PRO A 259 -12.67 -28.57 -13.74
C PRO A 259 -13.61 -27.38 -13.93
N LEU A 260 -14.90 -27.62 -14.18
CA LEU A 260 -15.87 -26.55 -14.50
C LEU A 260 -15.92 -25.44 -13.44
N LEU A 261 -15.65 -25.72 -12.16
CA LEU A 261 -15.60 -24.71 -11.11
C LEU A 261 -14.40 -23.75 -11.21
N LEU A 262 -13.31 -24.19 -11.83
CA LEU A 262 -12.10 -23.39 -12.05
C LEU A 262 -12.16 -22.65 -13.40
N CYS A 263 -13.13 -22.98 -14.24
CA CYS A 263 -13.51 -22.18 -15.39
C CYS A 263 -14.50 -21.12 -14.90
N ASP A 264 -14.29 -19.85 -15.25
CA ASP A 264 -15.30 -18.84 -14.99
C ASP A 264 -16.60 -19.25 -15.73
N GLY A 265 -17.65 -19.50 -14.95
CA GLY A 265 -18.85 -20.20 -15.42
C GLY A 265 -19.62 -19.42 -16.48
N GLU A 266 -19.45 -18.09 -16.56
CA GLU A 266 -20.03 -17.26 -17.62
C GLU A 266 -19.24 -17.35 -18.93
N SER A 267 -17.93 -17.55 -18.85
CA SER A 267 -17.00 -17.61 -19.99
C SER A 267 -16.76 -19.02 -20.53
N ALA A 268 -17.28 -20.07 -19.87
CA ALA A 268 -17.21 -21.44 -20.38
C ALA A 268 -17.64 -21.49 -21.86
N ALA A 269 -16.76 -22.03 -22.70
CA ALA A 269 -16.93 -22.13 -24.15
C ALA A 269 -17.02 -23.57 -24.62
N SER A 270 -16.49 -24.52 -23.85
CA SER A 270 -16.59 -25.94 -24.16
C SER A 270 -16.50 -26.82 -22.91
N VAL A 271 -17.12 -28.00 -22.96
CA VAL A 271 -17.13 -29.00 -21.88
C VAL A 271 -16.96 -30.41 -22.43
N ALA A 272 -16.17 -31.24 -21.74
CA ALA A 272 -15.95 -32.66 -22.04
C ALA A 272 -16.21 -33.53 -20.79
N LEU A 273 -17.11 -34.50 -20.92
CA LEU A 273 -17.48 -35.47 -19.88
C LEU A 273 -17.33 -36.92 -20.40
N PRO A 274 -16.37 -37.71 -19.89
CA PRO A 274 -16.15 -39.08 -20.34
C PRO A 274 -17.24 -40.00 -19.77
N VAL A 275 -18.09 -40.54 -20.65
CA VAL A 275 -19.23 -41.39 -20.27
C VAL A 275 -18.93 -42.88 -20.41
N ALA A 276 -17.89 -43.23 -21.18
CA ALA A 276 -17.29 -44.56 -21.24
C ALA A 276 -15.81 -44.47 -21.68
N SER A 277 -15.07 -45.56 -21.53
CA SER A 277 -13.65 -45.64 -21.98
C SER A 277 -13.42 -45.33 -23.46
N ASN A 278 -14.48 -45.31 -24.27
CA ASN A 278 -14.42 -44.95 -25.69
C ASN A 278 -15.42 -43.86 -26.14
N ARG A 279 -16.04 -43.14 -25.19
CA ARG A 279 -17.13 -42.19 -25.48
C ARG A 279 -17.02 -40.95 -24.60
N MET A 280 -17.00 -39.80 -25.25
CA MET A 280 -16.99 -38.48 -24.61
C MET A 280 -18.30 -37.74 -24.94
N LEU A 281 -18.98 -37.21 -23.94
CA LEU A 281 -20.02 -36.19 -24.16
C LEU A 281 -19.32 -34.83 -24.27
N VAL A 282 -19.50 -34.15 -25.39
CA VAL A 282 -18.86 -32.87 -25.69
C VAL A 282 -19.92 -31.82 -25.95
N GLY A 283 -19.82 -30.69 -25.25
CA GLY A 283 -20.64 -29.51 -25.45
C GLY A 283 -19.77 -28.34 -25.91
N VAL A 284 -20.21 -27.60 -26.93
CA VAL A 284 -19.48 -26.44 -27.45
C VAL A 284 -20.43 -25.25 -27.59
N ALA A 285 -20.01 -24.10 -27.07
CA ALA A 285 -20.76 -22.86 -27.21
C ALA A 285 -20.80 -22.41 -28.69
N PRO A 286 -21.87 -21.71 -29.12
CA PRO A 286 -21.95 -21.20 -30.48
C PRO A 286 -20.73 -20.35 -30.86
N GLY A 287 -20.04 -20.72 -31.93
CA GLY A 287 -18.85 -20.01 -32.43
C GLY A 287 -17.54 -20.31 -31.70
N ALA A 288 -17.54 -21.19 -30.68
CA ALA A 288 -16.33 -21.63 -30.00
C ALA A 288 -15.59 -22.73 -30.79
N VAL A 289 -14.31 -22.89 -30.49
CA VAL A 289 -13.46 -23.93 -31.08
C VAL A 289 -13.80 -25.28 -30.44
N MET A 290 -13.82 -26.33 -31.25
CA MET A 290 -14.00 -27.71 -30.79
C MET A 290 -12.85 -28.12 -29.86
N ILE A 291 -13.17 -28.88 -28.80
CA ILE A 291 -12.16 -29.43 -27.90
C ILE A 291 -11.29 -30.44 -28.66
N ASP A 292 -9.97 -30.26 -28.58
CA ASP A 292 -9.02 -31.32 -28.94
C ASP A 292 -8.97 -32.37 -27.82
N LEU A 293 -9.39 -33.59 -28.14
CA LEU A 293 -9.46 -34.69 -27.18
C LEU A 293 -8.11 -35.43 -27.01
N VAL A 294 -7.10 -35.11 -27.82
CA VAL A 294 -5.78 -35.79 -27.78
C VAL A 294 -5.14 -35.65 -26.40
N ASP A 295 -5.21 -34.46 -25.80
CA ASP A 295 -4.60 -34.18 -24.50
C ASP A 295 -5.58 -34.34 -23.32
N PHE A 296 -6.80 -34.82 -23.57
CA PHE A 296 -7.83 -34.90 -22.54
C PHE A 296 -7.37 -35.70 -21.33
N ASN A 297 -6.81 -36.90 -21.53
CA ASN A 297 -6.37 -37.76 -20.42
C ASN A 297 -5.29 -37.06 -19.59
N ALA A 298 -4.31 -36.40 -20.24
CA ALA A 298 -3.25 -35.67 -19.56
C ALA A 298 -3.80 -34.56 -18.66
N ARG A 299 -4.74 -33.76 -19.18
CA ARG A 299 -5.44 -32.71 -18.42
C ARG A 299 -6.32 -33.30 -17.32
N ALA A 300 -7.09 -34.34 -17.62
CA ALA A 300 -7.98 -35.01 -16.67
C ALA A 300 -7.20 -35.57 -15.48
N ALA A 301 -6.07 -36.23 -15.73
CA ALA A 301 -5.20 -36.71 -14.66
C ALA A 301 -4.62 -35.53 -13.86
N ALA A 302 -4.14 -34.49 -14.52
CA ALA A 302 -3.56 -33.31 -13.87
C ALA A 302 -4.54 -32.57 -12.96
N CYS A 303 -5.83 -32.58 -13.33
CA CYS A 303 -6.94 -32.00 -12.59
C CYS A 303 -7.56 -32.94 -11.55
N CYS A 304 -7.15 -34.22 -11.46
CA CYS A 304 -7.62 -35.10 -10.39
C CYS A 304 -7.14 -34.61 -9.02
N ASP A 305 -7.94 -34.81 -7.98
CA ASP A 305 -7.51 -34.58 -6.60
C ASP A 305 -6.65 -35.75 -6.09
N ASN A 306 -7.19 -36.97 -6.19
CA ASN A 306 -6.61 -38.16 -5.57
C ASN A 306 -6.40 -39.32 -6.56
N PHE A 307 -7.31 -39.49 -7.52
CA PHE A 307 -7.32 -40.67 -8.38
C PHE A 307 -8.08 -40.48 -9.69
N PHE A 308 -7.83 -41.39 -10.63
CA PHE A 308 -8.73 -41.66 -11.76
C PHE A 308 -8.97 -43.17 -11.88
N ILE A 309 -10.00 -43.55 -12.64
CA ILE A 309 -10.23 -44.95 -13.03
C ILE A 309 -10.18 -45.16 -14.53
N ALA A 310 -9.87 -46.38 -14.95
CA ALA A 310 -9.78 -46.77 -16.35
C ALA A 310 -10.25 -48.21 -16.59
N ALA A 311 -10.65 -48.51 -17.83
CA ALA A 311 -11.07 -49.86 -18.25
C ALA A 311 -9.91 -50.86 -18.39
N ALA A 312 -8.68 -50.37 -18.44
CA ALA A 312 -7.45 -51.15 -18.56
C ALA A 312 -6.34 -50.46 -17.73
N PRO A 313 -5.28 -51.17 -17.31
CA PRO A 313 -4.21 -50.55 -16.54
C PRO A 313 -3.44 -49.57 -17.44
N VAL A 314 -3.45 -48.30 -17.05
CA VAL A 314 -2.61 -47.28 -17.70
C VAL A 314 -1.14 -47.48 -17.33
N VAL A 315 -0.30 -47.71 -18.33
CA VAL A 315 1.15 -47.90 -18.19
C VAL A 315 1.95 -46.60 -18.28
N ASP A 316 1.32 -45.51 -18.72
CA ASP A 316 1.91 -44.18 -18.74
C ASP A 316 2.10 -43.66 -17.30
N LEU A 317 3.36 -43.68 -16.85
CA LEU A 317 3.73 -43.23 -15.51
C LEU A 317 3.68 -41.70 -15.37
N ASP A 318 3.85 -40.96 -16.46
CA ASP A 318 3.81 -39.50 -16.43
C ASP A 318 2.37 -39.03 -16.21
N LEU A 319 1.40 -39.74 -16.80
CA LEU A 319 -0.02 -39.54 -16.52
C LEU A 319 -0.39 -39.79 -15.05
N VAL A 320 0.15 -40.84 -14.42
CA VAL A 320 -0.12 -41.12 -13.00
C VAL A 320 0.57 -40.11 -12.08
N ARG A 321 1.73 -39.57 -12.49
CA ARG A 321 2.47 -38.56 -11.74
C ARG A 321 1.82 -37.18 -11.77
N SER A 322 1.07 -36.86 -12.83
CA SER A 322 0.37 -35.58 -12.94
C SER A 322 -0.83 -35.45 -12.00
N ILE A 323 -1.32 -36.53 -11.37
CA ILE A 323 -2.44 -36.46 -10.42
C ILE A 323 -2.22 -35.34 -9.39
N GLY A 324 -3.14 -34.37 -9.37
CA GLY A 324 -3.14 -33.22 -8.46
C GLY A 324 -2.08 -32.16 -8.73
N THR A 325 -1.64 -31.96 -9.97
CA THR A 325 -0.65 -30.90 -10.30
C THR A 325 -1.26 -29.57 -10.75
N GLU A 326 -2.53 -29.52 -11.18
CA GLU A 326 -3.14 -28.29 -11.73
C GLU A 326 -4.05 -27.54 -10.75
N GLY A 327 -4.62 -28.23 -9.75
CA GLY A 327 -5.56 -27.62 -8.80
C GLY A 327 -4.95 -26.54 -7.92
N ALA A 328 -3.82 -26.83 -7.26
CA ALA A 328 -3.17 -25.89 -6.35
C ALA A 328 -2.56 -24.65 -7.05
N PRO A 329 -1.82 -24.77 -8.18
CA PRO A 329 -1.28 -23.60 -8.86
C PRO A 329 -2.33 -22.62 -9.40
N ALA A 330 -3.49 -23.12 -9.83
CA ALA A 330 -4.59 -22.27 -10.30
C ALA A 330 -5.19 -21.44 -9.15
N ILE A 331 -5.33 -22.05 -7.96
CA ILE A 331 -5.75 -21.37 -6.73
C ILE A 331 -4.70 -20.33 -6.31
N ASP A 332 -3.42 -20.70 -6.29
CA ASP A 332 -2.32 -19.79 -5.93
C ASP A 332 -2.29 -18.55 -6.84
N ALA A 333 -2.50 -18.73 -8.16
CA ALA A 333 -2.54 -17.64 -9.12
C ALA A 333 -3.75 -16.69 -8.88
N ALA A 334 -4.93 -17.24 -8.57
CA ALA A 334 -6.13 -16.47 -8.31
C ALA A 334 -6.04 -15.66 -7.01
N ILE A 335 -5.52 -16.26 -5.94
CA ILE A 335 -5.29 -15.57 -4.65
C ILE A 335 -4.24 -14.47 -4.81
N SER A 336 -3.13 -14.76 -5.50
CA SER A 336 -2.09 -13.76 -5.77
C SER A 336 -2.63 -12.57 -6.55
N ALA A 337 -3.43 -12.79 -7.59
CA ALA A 337 -4.03 -11.73 -8.38
C ALA A 337 -5.00 -10.84 -7.55
N ALA A 338 -5.78 -11.45 -6.65
CA ALA A 338 -6.69 -10.72 -5.78
C ALA A 338 -5.94 -9.85 -4.75
N LEU A 339 -4.86 -10.36 -4.16
CA LEU A 339 -4.01 -9.62 -3.22
C LEU A 339 -3.27 -8.46 -3.90
N ILE A 340 -2.77 -8.67 -5.12
CA ILE A 340 -2.15 -7.61 -5.93
C ILE A 340 -3.18 -6.55 -6.31
N GLY A 341 -4.39 -6.97 -6.72
CA GLY A 341 -5.49 -6.05 -7.06
C GLY A 341 -5.98 -5.22 -5.86
N ALA A 342 -5.89 -5.76 -4.64
CA ALA A 342 -6.24 -5.08 -3.40
C ALA A 342 -5.15 -4.10 -2.90
N GLY A 343 -3.95 -4.15 -3.47
CA GLY A 343 -2.79 -3.43 -2.93
C GLY A 343 -1.72 -3.08 -3.97
N ALA A 344 -2.12 -2.65 -5.18
CA ALA A 344 -1.21 -2.35 -6.27
C ALA A 344 -0.19 -1.24 -5.89
N ILE A 345 0.94 -1.65 -5.30
CA ILE A 345 2.18 -0.91 -5.18
C ILE A 345 3.29 -1.81 -5.72
N ASP A 346 3.84 -1.40 -6.85
CA ASP A 346 5.08 -1.92 -7.42
C ASP A 346 6.23 -1.60 -6.45
N THR A 347 6.89 -2.65 -5.93
CA THR A 347 7.99 -2.52 -4.94
C THR A 347 9.37 -2.44 -5.59
N SER A 348 9.44 -2.15 -6.89
CA SER A 348 10.71 -1.94 -7.56
C SER A 348 11.32 -0.58 -7.20
N LEU A 349 12.19 -0.57 -6.18
CA LEU A 349 13.13 0.51 -5.90
C LEU A 349 14.05 0.75 -7.11
N PRO A 350 14.09 1.95 -7.69
CA PRO A 350 15.17 2.34 -8.58
C PRO A 350 16.17 3.18 -7.80
N ARG A 351 17.36 2.61 -7.60
CA ARG A 351 18.55 3.36 -7.21
C ARG A 351 19.12 4.03 -8.47
N ALA A 352 18.90 5.33 -8.62
CA ALA A 352 19.79 6.26 -9.31
C ALA A 352 19.28 7.68 -9.07
N ILE A 353 19.99 8.47 -8.26
CA ILE A 353 19.85 9.93 -8.31
C ILE A 353 20.26 10.32 -9.72
N ALA A 354 19.30 10.80 -10.49
CA ALA A 354 19.57 11.36 -11.80
C ALA A 354 20.53 12.53 -11.62
N GLU A 355 21.66 12.47 -12.31
CA GLU A 355 22.54 13.62 -12.52
C GLU A 355 21.68 14.75 -13.08
N LEU A 356 21.48 15.82 -12.30
CA LEU A 356 20.90 17.07 -12.79
C LEU A 356 21.67 17.43 -14.06
N GLY A 357 20.97 17.48 -15.18
CA GLY A 357 21.54 17.68 -16.51
C GLY A 357 22.46 18.91 -16.57
N ALA A 358 23.39 18.87 -17.52
CA ALA A 358 24.44 19.87 -17.77
C ALA A 358 24.11 21.27 -17.23
N THR A 359 24.77 21.67 -16.15
CA THR A 359 24.61 22.97 -15.52
C THR A 359 25.24 24.07 -16.37
N ASP A 360 24.60 25.24 -16.41
CA ASP A 360 25.16 26.44 -17.03
C ASP A 360 26.44 26.82 -16.28
N THR A 361 27.61 26.49 -16.83
CA THR A 361 28.90 26.77 -16.18
C THR A 361 29.36 28.21 -16.38
N GLU A 362 28.71 28.99 -17.24
CA GLU A 362 29.04 30.39 -17.51
C GLU A 362 27.88 31.31 -17.12
N PHE A 363 27.99 31.95 -15.95
CA PHE A 363 27.11 33.02 -15.50
C PHE A 363 27.90 34.10 -14.75
N ALA A 364 27.34 35.31 -14.68
CA ALA A 364 27.95 36.45 -14.00
C ALA A 364 27.12 36.86 -12.77
N TYR A 365 27.81 37.27 -11.71
CA TYR A 365 27.21 37.75 -10.47
C TYR A 365 27.96 38.98 -9.95
N THR A 366 27.28 39.81 -9.15
CA THR A 366 27.91 40.94 -8.46
C THR A 366 28.30 40.60 -7.03
N PHE A 367 29.36 41.21 -6.50
CA PHE A 367 29.70 41.11 -5.07
C PHE A 367 29.83 42.52 -4.47
N ARG A 368 29.20 42.74 -3.32
CA ARG A 368 29.20 44.03 -2.64
C ARG A 368 29.51 43.86 -1.16
N LEU A 369 30.33 44.78 -0.64
CA LEU A 369 30.64 44.89 0.78
C LEU A 369 30.14 46.24 1.30
N GLU A 370 29.26 46.23 2.31
CA GLU A 370 28.58 47.43 2.82
C GLU A 370 28.85 47.64 4.32
N GLY A 371 29.29 48.85 4.68
CA GLY A 371 29.45 49.26 6.07
C GLY A 371 30.62 48.63 6.83
N VAL A 372 31.51 47.89 6.15
CA VAL A 372 32.69 47.25 6.75
C VAL A 372 33.84 47.12 5.75
N GLY A 373 35.09 47.14 6.23
CA GLY A 373 36.25 46.74 5.45
C GLY A 373 36.79 47.75 4.44
N ASP A 374 37.73 47.28 3.63
CA ASP A 374 38.28 48.00 2.48
C ASP A 374 38.21 47.13 1.20
N GLN A 375 38.71 47.66 0.08
CA GLN A 375 38.72 46.97 -1.20
C GLN A 375 39.49 45.64 -1.15
N ALA A 376 40.59 45.57 -0.37
CA ALA A 376 41.39 44.36 -0.27
C ALA A 376 40.61 43.25 0.46
N LEU A 377 39.88 43.59 1.51
CA LEU A 377 38.99 42.64 2.19
C LEU A 377 37.84 42.19 1.28
N ALA A 378 37.25 43.11 0.51
CA ALA A 378 36.20 42.76 -0.45
C ALA A 378 36.69 41.75 -1.50
N GLU A 379 37.91 41.93 -2.01
CA GLU A 379 38.57 40.99 -2.93
C GLU A 379 38.79 39.62 -2.27
N GLN A 380 39.30 39.57 -1.04
CA GLN A 380 39.51 38.31 -0.31
C GLN A 380 38.21 37.54 -0.07
N LEU A 381 37.14 38.22 0.35
CA LEU A 381 35.84 37.58 0.57
C LEU A 381 35.20 37.12 -0.75
N ASN A 382 35.33 37.93 -1.82
CA ASN A 382 34.86 37.54 -3.14
C ASN A 382 35.62 36.34 -3.71
N ASP A 383 36.93 36.22 -3.45
CA ASP A 383 37.72 35.06 -3.86
C ASP A 383 37.20 33.77 -3.20
N VAL A 384 36.83 33.81 -1.92
CA VAL A 384 36.21 32.66 -1.24
C VAL A 384 34.88 32.30 -1.91
N VAL A 385 34.00 33.28 -2.11
CA VAL A 385 32.70 33.07 -2.76
C VAL A 385 32.88 32.48 -4.17
N HIS A 386 33.83 33.00 -4.95
CA HIS A 386 34.12 32.53 -6.30
C HIS A 386 34.59 31.07 -6.30
N GLN A 387 35.49 30.70 -5.38
CA GLN A 387 35.97 29.32 -5.26
C GLN A 387 34.84 28.35 -4.90
N VAL A 388 33.96 28.72 -3.96
CA VAL A 388 32.81 27.89 -3.57
C VAL A 388 31.84 27.72 -4.75
N ILE A 389 31.52 28.80 -5.45
CA ILE A 389 30.66 28.75 -6.64
C ILE A 389 31.27 27.85 -7.73
N ALA A 390 32.57 27.98 -8.00
CA ALA A 390 33.25 27.19 -9.03
C ALA A 390 33.22 25.67 -8.76
N VAL A 391 33.11 25.28 -7.48
CA VAL A 391 32.92 23.88 -7.08
C VAL A 391 31.45 23.48 -7.22
N LEU A 392 30.53 24.27 -6.65
CA LEU A 392 29.12 23.91 -6.58
C LEU A 392 28.39 23.99 -7.93
N ALA A 393 28.75 24.94 -8.80
CA ALA A 393 28.15 25.10 -10.13
C ALA A 393 28.33 23.88 -11.04
N ARG A 394 29.23 22.94 -10.69
CA ARG A 394 29.40 21.67 -11.41
C ARG A 394 28.25 20.69 -11.21
N HIS A 395 27.48 20.88 -10.14
CA HIS A 395 26.45 19.94 -9.68
C HIS A 395 25.13 20.62 -9.32
N LEU A 396 25.14 21.94 -9.09
CA LEU A 396 23.96 22.75 -8.80
C LEU A 396 23.71 23.78 -9.91
N PRO A 397 22.45 23.98 -10.33
CA PRO A 397 22.10 25.00 -11.31
C PRO A 397 22.11 26.39 -10.66
N LEU A 398 23.21 27.13 -10.83
CA LEU A 398 23.41 28.44 -10.20
C LEU A 398 23.22 29.64 -11.14
N GLY A 399 22.75 29.41 -12.38
CA GLY A 399 22.60 30.46 -13.39
C GLY A 399 21.64 31.60 -13.01
N SER A 400 20.73 31.36 -12.06
CA SER A 400 19.81 32.37 -11.52
C SER A 400 20.43 33.26 -10.43
N LEU A 401 21.71 33.11 -10.10
CA LEU A 401 22.39 33.98 -9.14
C LEU A 401 22.54 35.42 -9.69
N ASP A 402 22.07 36.40 -8.91
CA ASP A 402 22.24 37.84 -9.18
C ASP A 402 23.56 38.35 -8.57
N GLY A 403 23.79 38.06 -7.29
CA GLY A 403 24.95 38.55 -6.57
C GLY A 403 24.87 38.39 -5.06
N PHE A 404 25.85 38.97 -4.38
CA PHE A 404 26.01 38.99 -2.93
C PHE A 404 26.10 40.41 -2.39
N THR A 405 25.46 40.64 -1.26
CA THR A 405 25.68 41.79 -0.39
C THR A 405 26.11 41.29 0.98
N VAL A 406 27.34 41.63 1.38
CA VAL A 406 27.87 41.39 2.72
C VAL A 406 27.79 42.70 3.50
N ALA A 407 27.00 42.73 4.58
CA ALA A 407 26.68 43.98 5.27
C ALA A 407 26.89 43.93 6.78
N ALA A 408 27.44 45.02 7.34
CA ALA A 408 27.49 45.21 8.79
C ALA A 408 26.07 45.40 9.39
N ASP A 409 25.22 46.18 8.70
CA ASP A 409 23.79 46.29 8.99
C ASP A 409 23.02 45.30 8.11
N TYR A 410 22.97 44.04 8.55
CA TYR A 410 22.29 42.97 7.82
C TYR A 410 20.80 43.28 7.57
N VAL A 411 20.10 43.81 8.57
CA VAL A 411 18.66 44.10 8.49
C VAL A 411 18.41 45.24 7.51
N GLY A 412 19.18 46.32 7.59
CA GLY A 412 19.09 47.44 6.64
C GLY A 412 19.45 47.03 5.21
N ALA A 413 20.48 46.19 5.02
CA ALA A 413 20.85 45.68 3.71
C ALA A 413 19.75 44.79 3.11
N LEU A 414 19.15 43.90 3.90
CA LEU A 414 18.06 43.03 3.46
C LEU A 414 16.84 43.85 2.99
N ALA A 415 16.48 44.89 3.74
CA ALA A 415 15.35 45.76 3.42
C ALA A 415 15.59 46.65 2.19
N SER A 416 16.85 46.91 1.81
CA SER A 416 17.23 47.84 0.75
C SER A 416 17.63 47.17 -0.58
N VAL A 417 17.59 45.84 -0.66
CA VAL A 417 17.85 45.12 -1.92
C VAL A 417 16.88 45.57 -3.01
N ASP A 418 17.42 46.00 -4.16
CA ASP A 418 16.63 46.32 -5.33
C ASP A 418 15.99 45.06 -5.92
N ARG A 419 14.67 44.94 -5.72
CA ARG A 419 13.85 43.80 -6.17
C ARG A 419 13.64 43.79 -7.69
N GLY A 420 13.87 44.90 -8.39
CA GLY A 420 13.53 45.05 -9.81
C GLY A 420 12.02 45.01 -10.10
N THR A 421 11.19 45.04 -9.06
CA THR A 421 9.73 44.98 -9.07
C THR A 421 9.16 45.74 -7.87
N ASP A 422 7.89 46.11 -7.91
CA ASP A 422 7.20 46.76 -6.78
C ASP A 422 6.74 45.72 -5.75
N LEU A 423 7.69 45.21 -4.96
CA LEU A 423 7.46 44.27 -3.85
C LEU A 423 7.88 44.92 -2.52
N PRO A 424 7.24 44.55 -1.40
CA PRO A 424 7.62 45.09 -0.10
C PRO A 424 9.07 44.74 0.27
N PRO A 425 9.71 45.56 1.14
CA PRO A 425 11.02 45.25 1.72
C PRO A 425 11.04 43.86 2.35
N VAL A 426 12.19 43.19 2.27
CA VAL A 426 12.37 41.88 2.91
C VAL A 426 12.74 42.08 4.37
N GLU A 427 12.02 41.39 5.26
CA GLU A 427 12.28 41.39 6.70
C GLU A 427 13.07 40.15 7.12
N THR A 428 13.73 40.23 8.28
CA THR A 428 14.36 39.06 8.89
C THR A 428 13.30 38.12 9.44
N THR A 429 13.43 36.82 9.19
CA THR A 429 12.52 35.80 9.71
C THR A 429 12.99 35.23 11.06
N ALA A 430 13.92 35.91 11.73
CA ALA A 430 14.50 35.45 12.99
C ALA A 430 13.55 35.72 14.16
N LEU A 431 13.19 34.66 14.86
CA LEU A 431 12.48 34.74 16.14
C LEU A 431 13.44 35.18 17.26
N ALA A 432 12.89 35.55 18.42
CA ALA A 432 13.66 36.13 19.52
C ALA A 432 14.75 35.22 20.11
N TYR A 433 14.73 33.90 19.84
CA TYR A 433 15.76 32.95 20.27
C TYR A 433 16.91 32.77 19.27
N GLY A 434 16.87 33.42 18.10
CA GLY A 434 17.89 33.29 17.06
C GLY A 434 18.27 34.62 16.42
N ALA A 435 19.33 34.59 15.62
CA ALA A 435 19.75 35.72 14.80
C ALA A 435 19.66 35.36 13.31
N GLY A 436 19.01 36.21 12.53
CA GLY A 436 19.03 36.11 11.08
C GLY A 436 20.40 36.56 10.59
N VAL A 437 21.13 35.69 9.91
CA VAL A 437 22.52 35.96 9.49
C VAL A 437 22.75 35.86 7.99
N ALA A 438 21.82 35.27 7.25
CA ALA A 438 21.83 35.22 5.80
C ALA A 438 20.42 34.99 5.25
N ASN A 439 20.14 35.50 4.05
CA ASN A 439 18.90 35.22 3.33
C ASN A 439 19.08 35.33 1.81
N THR A 440 18.22 34.65 1.08
CA THR A 440 18.09 34.73 -0.39
C THR A 440 16.89 35.61 -0.73
N VAL A 441 17.10 36.60 -1.59
CA VAL A 441 16.10 37.59 -2.00
C VAL A 441 15.76 37.41 -3.49
N PRO A 442 14.51 37.09 -3.85
CA PRO A 442 14.10 37.07 -5.25
C PRO A 442 14.15 38.46 -5.86
N VAL A 443 14.80 38.60 -7.03
CA VAL A 443 14.95 39.85 -7.78
C VAL A 443 14.65 39.63 -9.25
N VAL A 444 14.33 40.71 -9.97
CA VAL A 444 14.18 40.69 -11.44
C VAL A 444 15.28 41.53 -12.08
N ARG A 445 15.96 40.97 -13.07
CA ARG A 445 16.96 41.65 -13.89
C ARG A 445 16.65 41.38 -15.35
N ASP A 446 16.48 42.45 -16.13
CA ASP A 446 16.18 42.35 -17.57
C ASP A 446 14.99 41.41 -17.88
N GLY A 447 13.97 41.42 -17.02
CA GLY A 447 12.78 40.56 -17.15
C GLY A 447 12.97 39.10 -16.75
N THR A 448 14.15 38.70 -16.27
CA THR A 448 14.47 37.34 -15.80
C THR A 448 14.49 37.30 -14.28
N ALA A 449 13.84 36.28 -13.70
CA ALA A 449 13.88 36.02 -12.26
C ALA A 449 15.27 35.53 -11.84
N LYS A 450 15.83 36.16 -10.82
CA LYS A 450 17.12 35.83 -10.22
C LYS A 450 17.03 35.88 -8.70
N THR A 451 18.11 35.48 -8.03
CA THR A 451 18.20 35.47 -6.57
C THR A 451 19.47 36.19 -6.11
N HIS A 452 19.30 37.17 -5.22
CA HIS A 452 20.39 37.90 -4.58
C HIS A 452 20.61 37.39 -3.15
N VAL A 453 21.85 37.21 -2.73
CA VAL A 453 22.19 36.69 -1.39
C VAL A 453 22.63 37.84 -0.49
N VAL A 454 22.04 37.97 0.69
CA VAL A 454 22.47 38.94 1.72
C VAL A 454 23.04 38.19 2.90
N ILE A 455 24.26 38.53 3.34
CA ILE A 455 24.97 37.86 4.44
C ILE A 455 25.45 38.91 5.45
N ALA A 456 25.26 38.63 6.74
CA ALA A 456 25.81 39.44 7.81
C ALA A 456 27.34 39.40 7.78
N ALA A 457 27.99 40.57 7.84
CA ALA A 457 29.44 40.70 7.74
C ALA A 457 30.19 39.79 8.73
N GLY A 458 29.70 39.62 9.97
CA GLY A 458 30.31 38.73 10.95
C GLY A 458 30.45 37.28 10.48
N VAL A 459 29.48 36.78 9.71
CA VAL A 459 29.55 35.43 9.11
C VAL A 459 30.56 35.41 7.97
N ALA A 460 30.50 36.36 7.05
CA ALA A 460 31.45 36.41 5.93
C ALA A 460 32.91 36.53 6.40
N MET A 461 33.18 37.33 7.43
CA MET A 461 34.51 37.45 8.02
C MET A 461 35.02 36.13 8.61
N SER A 462 34.12 35.26 9.04
CA SER A 462 34.47 33.96 9.60
C SER A 462 34.99 32.97 8.55
N TRP A 463 34.80 33.24 7.24
CA TRP A 463 35.43 32.46 6.17
C TRP A 463 36.95 32.57 6.16
N LEU A 464 37.49 33.67 6.67
CA LEU A 464 38.93 33.92 6.77
C LEU A 464 39.49 33.57 8.16
N ASN A 465 38.68 32.96 9.04
CA ASN A 465 39.11 32.61 10.38
C ASN A 465 40.15 31.48 10.35
N ASP A 466 41.15 31.53 11.23
CA ASP A 466 42.18 30.50 11.33
C ASP A 466 41.61 29.17 11.87
N ASP A 467 40.60 29.24 12.75
CA ASP A 467 39.93 28.06 13.30
C ASP A 467 39.11 27.34 12.21
N PRO A 468 39.47 26.10 11.85
CA PRO A 468 38.77 25.34 10.83
C PRO A 468 37.29 25.09 11.15
N ALA A 469 36.91 24.96 12.41
CA ALA A 469 35.53 24.69 12.80
C ALA A 469 34.65 25.94 12.61
N ILE A 470 35.15 27.11 13.01
CA ILE A 470 34.47 28.40 12.80
C ILE A 470 34.33 28.68 11.30
N ARG A 471 35.41 28.43 10.54
CA ARG A 471 35.41 28.59 9.08
C ARG A 471 34.43 27.64 8.40
N ALA A 472 34.40 26.36 8.77
CA ALA A 472 33.47 25.36 8.25
C ALA A 472 32.01 25.75 8.53
N TRP A 473 31.71 26.17 9.76
CA TRP A 473 30.37 26.65 10.12
C TRP A 473 29.90 27.82 9.24
N ALA A 474 30.77 28.81 9.03
CA ALA A 474 30.45 29.97 8.20
C ALA A 474 30.34 29.63 6.70
N LEU A 475 31.17 28.70 6.21
CA LEU A 475 31.08 28.20 4.83
C LEU A 475 29.81 27.39 4.59
N ASN A 476 29.34 26.63 5.59
CA ASN A 476 28.09 25.89 5.48
C ASN A 476 26.90 26.82 5.22
N ILE A 477 26.85 28.01 5.85
CA ILE A 477 25.81 29.01 5.58
C ILE A 477 25.84 29.45 4.11
N LEU A 478 27.03 29.76 3.57
CA LEU A 478 27.20 30.15 2.17
C LEU A 478 26.74 29.04 1.21
N VAL A 479 27.16 27.80 1.49
CA VAL A 479 26.82 26.62 0.67
C VAL A 479 25.31 26.36 0.71
N LYS A 480 24.65 26.50 1.86
CA LYS A 480 23.19 26.40 1.95
C LYS A 480 22.46 27.46 1.13
N MET A 481 22.91 28.72 1.16
CA MET A 481 22.30 29.78 0.33
C MET A 481 22.45 29.50 -1.16
N LEU A 482 23.60 28.95 -1.59
CA LEU A 482 23.79 28.53 -2.98
C LEU A 482 22.94 27.30 -3.33
N ALA A 483 22.79 26.34 -2.42
CA ALA A 483 21.91 25.20 -2.59
C ALA A 483 20.43 25.59 -2.64
N TYR A 484 20.00 26.66 -1.94
CA TYR A 484 18.66 27.25 -2.12
C TYR A 484 18.43 27.73 -3.55
N ILE A 485 19.42 28.41 -4.13
CA ILE A 485 19.33 28.88 -5.52
C ILE A 485 19.25 27.68 -6.47
N GLY A 486 20.08 26.65 -6.24
CA GLY A 486 20.04 25.40 -7.01
C GLY A 486 18.69 24.69 -6.91
N HIS A 487 18.11 24.61 -5.71
CA HIS A 487 16.78 24.05 -5.49
C HIS A 487 15.72 24.82 -6.27
N ASP A 488 15.66 26.13 -6.12
CA ASP A 488 14.62 26.96 -6.74
C ASP A 488 14.75 26.95 -8.28
N ALA A 489 15.97 26.90 -8.82
CA ALA A 489 16.22 26.76 -10.25
C ALA A 489 15.88 25.36 -10.79
N GLY A 490 16.18 24.30 -10.02
CA GLY A 490 15.96 22.91 -10.44
C GLY A 490 14.51 22.45 -10.32
N TYR A 491 13.78 22.95 -9.32
CA TYR A 491 12.47 22.42 -8.92
C TYR A 491 11.36 23.47 -8.86
N GLY A 492 11.68 24.77 -8.89
CA GLY A 492 10.69 25.84 -8.71
C GLY A 492 9.57 25.83 -9.75
N GLU A 493 9.89 25.53 -11.02
CA GLU A 493 8.86 25.43 -12.08
C GLU A 493 7.98 24.19 -11.90
N GLN A 494 8.55 23.05 -11.48
CA GLN A 494 7.79 21.82 -11.23
C GLN A 494 6.79 22.02 -10.08
N LEU A 495 7.25 22.63 -8.99
CA LEU A 495 6.40 23.00 -7.84
C LEU A 495 5.32 24.04 -8.19
N ALA A 496 5.54 24.87 -9.21
CA ALA A 496 4.59 25.91 -9.63
C ALA A 496 3.55 25.42 -10.67
N THR A 497 3.81 24.32 -11.37
CA THR A 497 2.99 23.85 -12.51
C THR A 497 2.02 22.73 -12.15
N GLU A 498 2.26 21.98 -11.08
CA GLU A 498 1.33 20.95 -10.62
C GLU A 498 0.09 21.57 -9.96
N ALA A 499 -1.08 21.30 -10.53
CA ALA A 499 -2.35 21.73 -9.98
C ALA A 499 -2.67 20.88 -8.73
N PHE A 500 -2.58 21.50 -7.55
CA PHE A 500 -3.07 20.96 -6.30
C PHE A 500 -4.26 21.78 -5.84
N GLU A 501 -5.38 21.13 -5.52
CA GLU A 501 -6.55 21.76 -4.92
C GLU A 501 -6.57 21.46 -3.41
N PRO A 502 -5.92 22.31 -2.59
CA PRO A 502 -5.88 22.11 -1.14
C PRO A 502 -7.28 22.22 -0.53
N ASP A 503 -7.54 21.39 0.49
CA ASP A 503 -8.66 21.66 1.39
C ASP A 503 -8.45 22.96 2.19
N LEU A 504 -9.47 23.39 2.93
CA LEU A 504 -9.45 24.66 3.67
C LEU A 504 -8.30 24.73 4.68
N ILE A 505 -8.04 23.63 5.41
CA ILE A 505 -6.98 23.58 6.42
C ILE A 505 -5.60 23.57 5.75
N THR A 506 -5.43 22.79 4.69
CA THR A 506 -4.17 22.66 3.95
C THR A 506 -3.79 23.99 3.33
N SER A 507 -4.75 24.72 2.76
CA SER A 507 -4.54 26.08 2.22
C SER A 507 -3.96 27.04 3.26
N MET A 508 -4.42 26.90 4.50
CA MET A 508 -4.04 27.76 5.61
C MET A 508 -2.71 27.37 6.26
N LEU A 509 -2.41 26.06 6.34
CA LEU A 509 -1.22 25.55 7.02
C LEU A 509 0.00 25.41 6.11
N HIS A 510 -0.20 25.16 4.82
CA HIS A 510 0.89 24.96 3.87
C HIS A 510 1.93 26.10 3.87
N PRO A 511 1.54 27.40 3.96
CA PRO A 511 2.51 28.50 4.06
C PRO A 511 3.52 28.37 5.20
N ALA A 512 3.17 27.71 6.32
CA ALA A 512 4.05 27.51 7.45
C ALA A 512 5.12 26.43 7.20
N VAL A 513 4.87 25.46 6.32
CA VAL A 513 5.82 24.36 6.02
C VAL A 513 6.56 24.55 4.68
N ARG A 514 6.16 25.51 3.84
CA ARG A 514 6.74 25.72 2.50
C ARG A 514 8.27 25.85 2.44
N ALA A 515 8.91 26.31 3.51
CA ALA A 515 10.37 26.47 3.57
C ALA A 515 11.11 25.15 3.82
N ALA A 516 10.43 24.13 4.35
CA ALA A 516 11.05 22.90 4.82
C ALA A 516 11.65 22.03 3.70
N PRO A 517 10.98 21.76 2.56
CA PRO A 517 11.60 20.98 1.49
C PRO A 517 12.93 21.58 1.04
N ARG A 518 12.97 22.90 0.88
CA ARG A 518 14.17 23.65 0.49
C ARG A 518 15.24 23.61 1.59
N GLY A 519 14.85 23.76 2.86
CA GLY A 519 15.73 23.63 4.03
C GLY A 519 16.44 22.27 4.06
N TRP A 520 15.64 21.20 4.00
CA TRP A 520 16.12 19.82 3.95
C TRP A 520 17.11 19.59 2.81
N TYR A 521 16.75 19.99 1.58
CA TYR A 521 17.62 19.82 0.41
C TYR A 521 18.96 20.54 0.62
N SER A 522 18.92 21.80 1.05
CA SER A 522 20.14 22.60 1.21
C SER A 522 21.08 22.06 2.28
N ALA A 523 20.53 21.57 3.39
CA ALA A 523 21.31 21.01 4.47
C ALA A 523 21.92 19.67 4.05
N ARG A 524 21.21 18.89 3.23
CA ARG A 524 21.75 17.67 2.60
C ARG A 524 22.93 17.97 1.69
N GLU A 525 22.78 18.92 0.76
CA GLU A 525 23.87 19.29 -0.15
C GLU A 525 25.07 19.92 0.57
N GLY A 526 24.84 20.60 1.70
CA GLY A 526 25.89 21.25 2.50
C GLY A 526 26.54 20.38 3.58
N ALA A 527 26.02 19.17 3.85
CA ALA A 527 26.39 18.40 5.03
C ALA A 527 27.90 18.11 5.15
N PHE A 528 28.58 17.93 4.00
CA PHE A 528 30.01 17.65 3.94
C PHE A 528 30.90 18.80 4.44
N VAL A 529 30.39 20.04 4.46
CA VAL A 529 31.16 21.25 4.75
C VAL A 529 31.46 21.37 6.24
N ALA A 530 30.47 21.05 7.08
CA ALA A 530 30.56 21.11 8.53
C ALA A 530 29.82 19.91 9.16
N PRO A 531 30.43 18.70 9.16
CA PRO A 531 29.75 17.48 9.62
C PRO A 531 29.17 17.57 11.03
N ASP A 532 29.82 18.32 11.93
CA ASP A 532 29.42 18.48 13.33
C ASP A 532 28.27 19.48 13.57
N ILE A 533 27.83 20.22 12.53
CA ILE A 533 26.77 21.25 12.69
C ILE A 533 25.40 20.66 13.02
N GLY A 534 25.22 19.35 12.87
CA GLY A 534 24.00 18.65 13.26
C GLY A 534 23.60 18.91 14.71
N LYS A 535 24.56 19.09 15.62
CA LYS A 535 24.28 19.47 17.01
C LYS A 535 23.62 20.84 17.11
N SER A 536 24.11 21.83 16.35
CA SER A 536 23.51 23.17 16.33
C SER A 536 22.09 23.15 15.76
N TYR A 537 21.81 22.32 14.75
CA TYR A 537 20.43 22.16 14.27
C TYR A 537 19.54 21.51 15.33
N ALA A 538 20.03 20.49 16.04
CA ALA A 538 19.29 19.86 17.14
C ALA A 538 18.97 20.86 18.26
N ASP A 539 19.95 21.67 18.66
CA ASP A 539 19.78 22.72 19.68
C ASP A 539 18.71 23.73 19.23
N LEU A 540 18.72 24.18 17.96
CA LEU A 540 17.71 25.09 17.40
C LEU A 540 16.28 24.50 17.40
N VAL A 541 16.13 23.20 17.14
CA VAL A 541 14.81 22.53 17.24
C VAL A 541 14.28 22.60 18.67
N LEU A 542 15.13 22.30 19.65
CA LEU A 542 14.75 22.29 21.07
C LEU A 542 14.46 23.70 21.60
N GLU A 543 15.29 24.67 21.23
CA GLU A 543 15.08 26.09 21.56
C GLU A 543 13.80 26.62 20.92
N GLY A 544 13.51 26.26 19.66
CA GLY A 544 12.28 26.61 18.98
C GLY A 544 11.03 26.04 19.66
N LEU A 545 11.08 24.79 20.11
CA LEU A 545 9.98 24.17 20.87
C LEU A 545 9.76 24.85 22.23
N ALA A 546 10.84 25.14 22.96
CA ALA A 546 10.77 25.83 24.24
C ALA A 546 10.21 27.26 24.08
N PHE A 547 10.70 27.99 23.08
CA PHE A 547 10.20 29.31 22.73
C PHE A 547 8.73 29.28 22.31
N GLY A 548 8.35 28.37 21.42
CA GLY A 548 6.97 28.24 20.93
C GLY A 548 5.98 27.97 22.07
N ARG A 549 6.33 27.12 23.04
CA ARG A 549 5.50 26.89 24.23
C ARG A 549 5.32 28.16 25.07
N ALA A 550 6.39 28.93 25.28
CA ALA A 550 6.34 30.17 26.04
C ALA A 550 5.54 31.26 25.30
N ALA A 551 5.82 31.48 24.01
CA ALA A 551 5.13 32.45 23.19
C ALA A 551 3.62 32.15 23.09
N MET A 552 3.24 30.87 22.98
CA MET A 552 1.83 30.46 22.99
C MET A 552 1.15 30.66 24.35
N ALA A 553 1.88 30.54 25.46
CA ALA A 553 1.33 30.86 26.77
C ALA A 553 1.03 32.36 26.89
N ASP A 554 1.94 33.22 26.42
CA ASP A 554 1.75 34.66 26.40
C ASP A 554 0.60 35.07 25.45
N ALA A 555 0.55 34.48 24.25
CA ALA A 555 -0.52 34.72 23.28
C ALA A 555 -1.90 34.28 23.79
N ARG A 556 -1.99 33.18 24.56
CA ARG A 556 -3.24 32.75 25.22
C ARG A 556 -3.74 33.77 26.23
N ILE A 557 -2.86 34.40 27.01
CA ILE A 557 -3.26 35.47 27.95
C ILE A 557 -3.88 36.65 27.18
N VAL A 558 -3.30 37.02 26.03
CA VAL A 558 -3.85 38.07 25.17
C VAL A 558 -5.20 37.64 24.58
N PHE A 559 -5.33 36.40 24.12
CA PHE A 559 -6.59 35.84 23.62
C PHE A 559 -7.68 35.85 24.71
N GLU A 560 -7.39 35.41 25.93
CA GLU A 560 -8.36 35.42 27.03
C GLU A 560 -8.89 36.83 27.30
N ALA A 561 -8.02 37.84 27.23
CA ALA A 561 -8.38 39.25 27.46
C ALA A 561 -9.17 39.88 26.30
N THR A 562 -8.89 39.49 25.05
CA THR A 562 -9.41 40.15 23.84
C THR A 562 -10.51 39.38 23.13
N GLN A 563 -10.54 38.06 23.32
CA GLN A 563 -11.31 37.09 22.53
C GLN A 563 -10.98 37.12 21.02
N ASP A 564 -9.83 37.70 20.64
CA ASP A 564 -9.34 37.75 19.28
C ASP A 564 -8.33 36.61 19.05
N ILE A 565 -8.74 35.64 18.22
CA ILE A 565 -7.97 34.42 17.95
C ILE A 565 -6.84 34.65 16.94
N GLU A 566 -6.90 35.71 16.14
CA GLU A 566 -5.97 35.93 15.02
C GLU A 566 -4.52 36.09 15.48
N PRO A 567 -4.17 36.92 16.49
CA PRO A 567 -2.80 37.02 16.99
C PRO A 567 -2.25 35.70 17.54
N LEU A 568 -3.11 34.88 18.14
CA LEU A 568 -2.74 33.58 18.68
C LEU A 568 -2.42 32.59 17.55
N VAL A 569 -3.24 32.56 16.49
CA VAL A 569 -3.01 31.72 15.30
C VAL A 569 -1.73 32.13 14.58
N VAL A 570 -1.50 33.43 14.38
CA VAL A 570 -0.26 33.95 13.75
C VAL A 570 0.96 33.50 14.55
N THR A 571 0.95 33.69 15.87
CA THR A 571 2.05 33.26 16.75
C THR A 571 2.30 31.75 16.65
N ALA A 572 1.24 30.94 16.63
CA ALA A 572 1.34 29.49 16.55
C ALA A 572 1.96 29.03 15.22
N LEU A 573 1.54 29.62 14.10
CA LEU A 573 2.03 29.30 12.76
C LEU A 573 3.50 29.74 12.57
N GLU A 574 3.88 30.91 13.08
CA GLU A 574 5.28 31.37 13.06
C GLU A 574 6.20 30.43 13.85
N CYS A 575 5.78 30.03 15.06
CA CYS A 575 6.52 29.09 15.88
C CYS A 575 6.65 27.72 15.20
N ALA A 576 5.54 27.17 14.70
CA ALA A 576 5.54 25.89 13.98
C ALA A 576 6.43 25.94 12.74
N SER A 577 6.38 27.04 11.97
CA SER A 577 7.21 27.23 10.78
C SER A 577 8.70 27.20 11.10
N ALA A 578 9.13 27.90 12.16
CA ALA A 578 10.52 27.90 12.58
C ALA A 578 10.99 26.51 13.05
N ILE A 579 10.19 25.82 13.86
CA ILE A 579 10.51 24.46 14.33
C ILE A 579 10.64 23.49 13.15
N LEU A 580 9.72 23.54 12.17
CA LEU A 580 9.76 22.73 10.96
C LEU A 580 11.01 23.01 10.13
N ALA A 581 11.37 24.29 9.95
CA ALA A 581 12.57 24.67 9.22
C ALA A 581 13.85 24.12 9.90
N HIS A 582 13.96 24.23 11.22
CA HIS A 582 15.11 23.69 11.97
C HIS A 582 15.15 22.15 11.94
N ALA A 583 13.99 21.49 12.04
CA ALA A 583 13.90 20.04 11.94
C ALA A 583 14.27 19.55 10.53
N ALA A 584 13.81 20.25 9.49
CA ALA A 584 14.17 19.96 8.11
C ALA A 584 15.67 20.12 7.86
N ASP A 585 16.30 21.16 8.41
CA ASP A 585 17.76 21.35 8.35
C ASP A 585 18.51 20.18 9.02
N TRP A 586 18.09 19.77 10.22
CA TRP A 586 18.69 18.63 10.93
C TRP A 586 18.54 17.33 10.13
N LEU A 587 17.34 17.07 9.61
CA LEU A 587 17.01 15.88 8.82
C LEU A 587 17.78 15.84 7.50
N GLY A 588 17.88 16.97 6.82
CA GLY A 588 18.62 17.12 5.57
C GLY A 588 20.12 16.89 5.79
N HIS A 589 20.68 17.51 6.83
CA HIS A 589 22.07 17.31 7.21
C HIS A 589 22.36 15.83 7.50
N ARG A 590 21.51 15.16 8.28
CA ARG A 590 21.61 13.72 8.55
C ARG A 590 21.64 12.90 7.26
N ALA A 591 20.77 13.23 6.30
CA ALA A 591 20.69 12.53 5.01
C ALA A 591 21.87 12.80 4.07
N GLY A 592 22.56 13.94 4.22
CA GLY A 592 23.71 14.33 3.40
C GLY A 592 25.05 13.76 3.86
N LEU A 593 25.11 13.21 5.07
CA LEU A 593 26.31 12.56 5.58
C LEU A 593 26.52 11.19 4.92
N ALA A 594 27.78 10.77 4.83
CA ALA A 594 28.12 9.45 4.31
C ALA A 594 27.52 8.34 5.19
N GLU A 595 27.09 7.24 4.57
CA GLU A 595 26.54 6.09 5.28
C GLU A 595 27.52 5.58 6.36
N GLY A 596 27.03 5.49 7.61
CA GLY A 596 27.83 5.07 8.76
C GLY A 596 28.76 6.13 9.34
N ALA A 597 28.72 7.38 8.86
CA ALA A 597 29.45 8.49 9.49
C ALA A 597 28.87 8.83 10.87
N ASP A 598 29.74 9.26 11.80
CA ASP A 598 29.31 9.82 13.07
C ASP A 598 28.47 11.08 12.83
N PHE A 599 27.31 11.17 13.48
CA PHE A 599 26.39 12.29 13.34
C PHE A 599 26.26 13.04 14.67
N ALA A 600 26.87 14.22 14.75
CA ALA A 600 26.69 15.11 15.89
C ALA A 600 25.22 15.57 15.98
N GLY A 601 24.59 15.38 17.15
CA GLY A 601 23.17 15.66 17.35
C GLY A 601 22.23 14.49 17.03
N ALA A 602 22.75 13.27 16.83
CA ALA A 602 21.95 12.05 16.63
C ALA A 602 21.03 11.69 17.80
N ASP A 603 21.24 12.30 18.98
CA ASP A 603 20.42 12.14 20.18
C ASP A 603 19.11 12.95 20.15
N LEU A 604 18.89 13.81 19.14
CA LEU A 604 17.67 14.62 19.03
C LEU A 604 16.37 13.81 19.16
N PRO A 605 16.16 12.66 18.49
CA PRO A 605 14.92 11.89 18.67
C PRO A 605 14.70 11.45 20.12
N SER A 606 15.77 11.11 20.84
CA SER A 606 15.69 10.77 22.27
C SER A 606 15.27 11.99 23.10
N LEU A 607 15.84 13.16 22.84
CA LEU A 607 15.48 14.42 23.51
C LEU A 607 14.03 14.84 23.21
N LEU A 608 13.54 14.58 22.00
CA LEU A 608 12.15 14.85 21.58
C LEU A 608 11.11 13.94 22.24
N THR A 609 11.52 12.87 22.94
CA THR A 609 10.61 12.04 23.74
C THR A 609 9.90 12.87 24.82
N ALA A 610 10.57 13.86 25.40
CA ALA A 610 9.97 14.78 26.38
C ALA A 610 8.83 15.63 25.79
N TRP A 611 8.74 15.70 24.46
CA TRP A 611 7.73 16.44 23.70
C TRP A 611 6.74 15.51 22.99
N ASP A 612 6.87 14.18 23.14
CA ASP A 612 6.17 13.16 22.36
C ASP A 612 6.37 13.33 20.83
N LEU A 613 7.57 13.77 20.43
CA LEU A 613 7.92 14.05 19.02
C LEU A 613 9.02 13.13 18.47
N ALA A 614 9.39 12.07 19.20
CA ALA A 614 10.42 11.12 18.78
C ALA A 614 10.04 10.36 17.50
N ASP A 615 8.82 9.86 17.40
CA ASP A 615 8.34 9.18 16.19
C ASP A 615 8.01 10.18 15.08
N TRP A 616 7.51 11.37 15.46
CA TRP A 616 7.21 12.46 14.54
C TRP A 616 8.42 12.91 13.72
N ILE A 617 9.60 13.08 14.34
CA ILE A 617 10.78 13.54 13.60
C ILE A 617 11.21 12.53 12.54
N GLU A 618 11.02 11.22 12.79
CA GLU A 618 11.28 10.18 11.81
C GLU A 618 10.22 10.12 10.71
N LEU A 619 8.94 10.29 11.04
CA LEU A 619 7.88 10.46 10.03
C LEU A 619 8.17 11.66 9.14
N TYR A 620 8.51 12.81 9.74
CA TYR A 620 8.79 14.04 9.00
C TYR A 620 10.01 13.91 8.08
N GLY A 621 11.04 13.21 8.55
CA GLY A 621 12.21 12.85 7.74
C GLY A 621 11.86 12.02 6.51
N ARG A 622 11.02 10.99 6.69
CA ARG A 622 10.56 10.13 5.59
C ARG A 622 9.74 10.92 4.58
N ASP A 623 8.80 11.76 5.04
CA ASP A 623 7.95 12.57 4.17
C ASP A 623 8.77 13.61 3.37
N LEU A 624 9.78 14.23 3.99
CA LEU A 624 10.68 15.15 3.29
C LEU A 624 11.59 14.45 2.27
N ALA A 625 12.13 13.27 2.61
CA ALA A 625 12.96 12.50 1.68
C ALA A 625 12.15 12.01 0.47
N ALA A 626 10.93 11.54 0.71
CA ALA A 626 10.02 11.03 -0.30
C ALA A 626 9.66 12.05 -1.40
N ILE A 627 9.82 13.36 -1.15
CA ILE A 627 9.66 14.42 -2.15
C ILE A 627 10.69 14.28 -3.30
N TYR A 628 11.90 13.79 -2.98
CA TYR A 628 13.04 13.74 -3.91
C TYR A 628 13.39 12.32 -4.38
N GLU A 629 12.90 11.28 -3.71
CA GLU A 629 13.18 9.87 -4.02
C GLU A 629 12.22 9.31 -5.09
N THR A 630 12.19 9.94 -6.27
CA THR A 630 11.38 9.48 -7.40
C THR A 630 12.19 8.65 -8.40
N ALA A 631 11.51 7.71 -9.08
CA ALA A 631 12.11 6.80 -10.04
C ALA A 631 12.76 7.49 -11.25
N ASP A 632 12.27 8.68 -11.60
CA ASP A 632 12.67 9.48 -12.76
C ASP A 632 13.54 10.70 -12.39
N GLY A 633 13.89 10.85 -11.11
CA GLY A 633 14.73 11.93 -10.61
C GLY A 633 14.05 13.30 -10.57
N ARG A 634 12.71 13.34 -10.69
CA ARG A 634 11.90 14.56 -10.57
C ARG A 634 11.45 14.79 -9.13
N ILE A 635 10.98 16.00 -8.82
CA ILE A 635 10.30 16.22 -7.54
C ILE A 635 8.84 15.75 -7.64
N ASP A 636 8.31 15.17 -6.58
CA ASP A 636 6.87 14.90 -6.45
C ASP A 636 6.20 16.12 -5.78
N ALA A 637 5.56 17.00 -6.56
CA ALA A 637 5.01 18.23 -6.00
C ALA A 637 3.76 17.97 -5.17
N SER A 638 2.97 16.94 -5.50
CA SER A 638 1.87 16.46 -4.65
C SER A 638 2.38 16.12 -3.24
N ARG A 639 3.49 15.39 -3.12
CA ARG A 639 4.14 15.12 -1.82
C ARG A 639 4.56 16.40 -1.11
N ALA A 640 5.18 17.33 -1.84
CA ALA A 640 5.60 18.61 -1.28
C ALA A 640 4.43 19.44 -0.73
N MET A 641 3.22 19.32 -1.30
CA MET A 641 2.01 19.96 -0.78
C MET A 641 1.41 19.23 0.44
N SER A 642 1.51 17.89 0.45
CA SER A 642 0.89 17.01 1.44
C SER A 642 1.58 16.96 2.82
N ILE A 643 2.70 17.68 3.03
CA ILE A 643 3.42 17.72 4.33
C ILE A 643 2.80 18.71 5.35
N SER A 644 1.74 19.43 4.96
CA SER A 644 1.02 20.39 5.83
C SER A 644 0.52 19.79 7.17
N PRO A 645 0.13 18.51 7.27
CA PRO A 645 -0.25 17.91 8.56
C PRO A 645 0.85 17.92 9.63
N HIS A 646 2.13 18.04 9.26
CA HIS A 646 3.21 18.22 10.25
C HIS A 646 3.09 19.55 11.01
N VAL A 647 2.50 20.58 10.39
CA VAL A 647 2.17 21.84 11.06
C VAL A 647 1.17 21.57 12.17
N GLU A 648 0.08 20.85 11.87
CA GLU A 648 -0.95 20.51 12.86
C GLU A 648 -0.37 19.76 14.04
N ARG A 649 0.46 18.75 13.78
CA ARG A 649 1.09 17.98 14.85
C ARG A 649 1.89 18.87 15.81
N LEU A 650 2.56 19.90 15.30
CA LEU A 650 3.26 20.88 16.14
C LEU A 650 2.30 21.85 16.84
N LEU A 651 1.23 22.29 16.18
CA LEU A 651 0.18 23.09 16.81
C LEU A 651 -0.40 22.36 18.03
N TRP A 652 -0.64 21.05 17.93
CA TRP A 652 -1.09 20.22 19.05
C TRP A 652 -0.05 20.21 20.19
N THR A 653 1.24 20.19 19.88
CA THR A 653 2.32 20.24 20.88
C THR A 653 2.37 21.58 21.63
N ILE A 654 2.08 22.69 20.95
CA ILE A 654 2.14 24.05 21.52
C ILE A 654 0.78 24.58 22.02
N GLY A 655 -0.28 23.77 21.93
CA GLY A 655 -1.56 24.03 22.58
C GLY A 655 -2.63 24.67 21.69
N LEU A 656 -2.70 24.30 20.41
CA LEU A 656 -3.73 24.77 19.49
C LEU A 656 -4.26 23.61 18.62
N LEU A 657 -5.59 23.46 18.56
CA LEU A 657 -6.27 22.53 17.67
C LEU A 657 -7.00 23.29 16.56
N ALA A 658 -7.11 22.68 15.39
CA ALA A 658 -7.82 23.23 14.24
C ALA A 658 -8.63 22.12 13.53
N TRP A 659 -9.83 22.45 13.07
CA TRP A 659 -10.63 21.56 12.21
C TRP A 659 -11.57 22.37 11.32
N PRO A 660 -11.99 21.83 10.16
CA PRO A 660 -12.96 22.50 9.31
C PRO A 660 -14.36 22.50 9.96
N GLU A 661 -15.04 23.64 9.89
CA GLU A 661 -16.44 23.82 10.30
C GLU A 661 -17.15 24.64 9.22
N GLU A 662 -17.99 23.97 8.43
CA GLU A 662 -18.67 24.52 7.25
C GLU A 662 -17.65 25.12 6.25
N ASP A 663 -17.71 26.44 6.01
CA ASP A 663 -16.82 27.19 5.10
C ASP A 663 -15.67 27.88 5.86
N SER A 664 -15.41 27.51 7.12
CA SER A 664 -14.41 28.15 7.99
C SER A 664 -13.54 27.15 8.75
N VAL A 665 -12.47 27.66 9.37
CA VAL A 665 -11.63 26.85 10.28
C VAL A 665 -11.94 27.23 11.71
N ARG A 666 -12.29 26.23 12.50
CA ARG A 666 -12.46 26.40 13.94
C ARG A 666 -11.15 26.15 14.65
N TRP A 667 -10.82 27.06 15.57
CA TRP A 667 -9.62 27.03 16.37
C TRP A 667 -9.96 26.85 17.84
N LEU A 668 -9.21 25.98 18.52
CA LEU A 668 -9.38 25.75 19.95
C LEU A 668 -8.01 25.81 20.65
N PRO A 669 -7.70 26.89 21.38
CA PRO A 669 -6.54 26.92 22.25
C PRO A 669 -6.78 26.00 23.45
N PHE A 670 -5.73 25.35 23.92
CA PHE A 670 -5.73 24.56 25.14
C PHE A 670 -4.38 24.69 25.85
N ASP A 671 -4.33 24.30 27.12
CA ASP A 671 -3.07 24.21 27.85
C ASP A 671 -2.43 22.84 27.59
N PRO A 672 -1.32 22.77 26.85
CA PRO A 672 -0.59 21.53 26.68
C PRO A 672 0.11 21.27 28.02
N GLY A 673 -0.47 20.41 28.87
CA GLY A 673 0.14 20.00 30.12
C GLY A 673 1.58 19.46 29.96
N PRO A 674 2.26 19.06 31.05
CA PRO A 674 3.63 18.53 30.98
C PRO A 674 3.75 17.20 30.18
N ALA A 675 2.64 16.64 29.68
CA ALA A 675 2.58 15.60 28.65
C ALA A 675 1.27 15.77 27.83
N PRO A 676 1.26 15.48 26.51
CA PRO A 676 0.09 15.72 25.67
C PRO A 676 -1.04 14.69 25.90
N VAL A 677 -2.25 15.12 25.53
CA VAL A 677 -3.58 14.48 25.64
C VAL A 677 -3.67 13.06 25.06
N ILE A 678 -2.69 12.62 24.26
CA ILE A 678 -2.74 11.37 23.49
C ILE A 678 -2.47 10.12 24.36
N LYS A 679 -1.88 10.25 25.56
CA LYS A 679 -1.69 9.09 26.47
C LYS A 679 -3.00 8.41 26.90
N GLY A 680 -4.14 9.08 26.80
CA GLY A 680 -5.45 8.51 27.13
C GLY A 680 -6.02 7.53 26.10
N MET A 681 -5.46 7.45 24.88
CA MET A 681 -6.04 6.65 23.80
C MET A 681 -5.51 5.21 23.75
N GLY A 682 -4.43 4.90 24.49
CA GLY A 682 -3.78 3.58 24.50
C GLY A 682 -4.02 2.73 25.75
N ALA A 683 -4.68 3.27 26.78
CA ALA A 683 -4.95 2.54 28.00
C ALA A 683 -6.44 2.62 28.33
N GLY A 684 -7.16 1.53 28.05
CA GLY A 684 -8.42 1.27 28.73
C GLY A 684 -8.13 1.12 30.21
N ASN A 685 -8.21 2.21 30.96
CA ASN A 685 -8.41 2.21 32.40
C ASN A 685 -9.16 3.48 32.80
N GLU A 686 -10.28 3.25 33.46
CA GLU A 686 -11.18 4.25 34.03
C GLU A 686 -10.42 5.19 34.97
N GLU A 687 -10.21 6.44 34.57
CA GLU A 687 -10.11 7.54 35.53
C GLU A 687 -10.65 8.82 34.88
N SER A 688 -11.81 9.23 35.38
CA SER A 688 -12.58 10.41 34.99
C SER A 688 -11.78 11.70 35.19
N VAL A 689 -11.57 12.46 34.12
CA VAL A 689 -11.16 13.86 34.20
C VAL A 689 -12.40 14.71 34.46
N ASP A 690 -12.44 15.33 35.64
CA ASP A 690 -13.47 16.26 36.09
C ASP A 690 -13.31 17.60 35.34
N ILE A 691 -14.20 17.87 34.38
CA ILE A 691 -14.27 19.16 33.69
C ILE A 691 -15.19 20.05 34.52
N GLY A 692 -14.60 20.76 35.46
CA GLY A 692 -15.30 21.71 36.33
C GLY A 692 -16.00 22.80 35.53
N GLY A 693 -17.33 22.86 35.67
CA GLY A 693 -18.15 23.93 35.13
C GLY A 693 -17.95 25.25 35.88
N ALA A 694 -17.91 26.34 35.13
CA ALA A 694 -18.28 27.67 35.59
C ALA A 694 -19.07 28.34 34.46
N GLY A 695 -20.27 28.81 34.78
CA GLY A 695 -21.27 29.30 33.83
C GLY A 695 -21.15 30.77 33.46
#